data_AF-A0A453HTR5-F1
#
_entry.id   AF-A0A453HTR5-F1
#
_cell.length_a   1.000
_cell.length_b   1.000
_cell.length_c   1.000
_cell.angle_alpha   90.00
_cell.angle_beta   90.00
_cell.angle_gamma   90.00
#
_symmetry.space_group_name_H-M   'P 1'
#
loop_
_entity.id
_entity.type
_entity.pdbx_description
1 polymer ?
#
loop_
_entity_poly.entity_id
_entity_poly.type
_entity_poly.pdbx_seq_one_letter_code
_entity_poly.pdbx_strand_id
1 'polypeptide(L)'
;MPWPAFLAVAAKLIVLAAAAATAANAASYARFRRRHLRRIRSPIDESADPVADFRSLPSSATAAEDDDFFFGLATAPAHVEDRLDDAWLQFATEQSVDDKESMRNQKQVDAVMASAGGDGGSQPSSRLRGDEKGTDGEKRKPLRVAMEAMLRGFEKFSEGEESSGGDNCSHNVAAWHNVPCPQERLKFWSDPDTELKLAKETGISVFRMGVDWTRIMPKEPTEDFKSSVNFAALERYRWIIQRVHEHGMKVMLTLFHHSLPPWAGEYGGWRMEKTANYFMDFVRLVVDRVSDLVDYWVIFNEPHVFVMLTYCAGAWPGGDPNAIEVATSALPTGVYNQALHWMAVAHAEAYDYVHSESKNAMMPIVGVSHHVSFTRPYGLFDVAAVTIANSMTLFPFIDSICDKLDFIGINYYGQEVISGPGLKHVENDEYSESGRGVYPDGLFRILLKFNERYKSLNIPFIITENGVSDETDLIRKPYILEHLLAIYAAILMGVRVLGYLFWTTSDNWEWADGYGPKFGLVSVDRANNLARKPRPSYYLFTKVVTTGKITRQDRTSAWRELQEAAIQKKTRPFYREVDKHGRMYAGGLDRPIERAFVLRDWRFGHYEMEGLQDPLSRFVRCVMRPFPCKKIHYIEDDAISYSISS
;
A
#
# COMPACT_ATOMS: atom_id res chain seq x y z
N MET A 1 -59.11 -3.92 4.25
CA MET A 1 -58.40 -4.95 3.44
C MET A 1 -57.98 -6.08 4.38
N PRO A 2 -58.18 -7.37 4.02
CA PRO A 2 -57.76 -8.47 4.87
C PRO A 2 -56.23 -8.63 4.84
N TRP A 3 -55.64 -8.93 5.99
CA TRP A 3 -54.19 -9.09 6.25
C TRP A 3 -53.41 -9.92 5.20
N PRO A 4 -53.96 -10.99 4.59
CA PRO A 4 -53.27 -11.75 3.53
C PRO A 4 -53.03 -10.96 2.24
N ALA A 5 -53.91 -10.02 1.89
CA ALA A 5 -53.76 -9.17 0.71
C ALA A 5 -52.61 -8.17 0.90
N PHE A 6 -52.40 -7.68 2.12
CA PHE A 6 -51.30 -6.79 2.46
C PHE A 6 -49.94 -7.51 2.37
N LEU A 7 -49.86 -8.74 2.89
CA LEU A 7 -48.66 -9.59 2.77
C LEU A 7 -48.31 -9.92 1.32
N ALA A 8 -49.31 -10.23 0.49
CA ALA A 8 -49.09 -10.49 -0.94
C ALA A 8 -48.61 -9.24 -1.70
N VAL A 9 -49.15 -8.06 -1.38
CA VAL A 9 -48.69 -6.78 -1.97
C VAL A 9 -47.27 -6.46 -1.49
N ALA A 10 -46.97 -6.62 -0.20
CA ALA A 10 -45.63 -6.41 0.36
C ALA A 10 -44.60 -7.36 -0.29
N ALA A 11 -44.91 -8.65 -0.44
CA ALA A 11 -44.04 -9.61 -1.11
C ALA A 11 -43.78 -9.23 -2.58
N LYS A 12 -44.82 -8.81 -3.33
CA LYS A 12 -44.66 -8.32 -4.70
C LYS A 12 -43.79 -7.06 -4.76
N LEU A 13 -43.97 -6.11 -3.84
CA LEU A 13 -43.16 -4.90 -3.75
C LEU A 13 -41.69 -5.22 -3.42
N ILE A 14 -41.43 -6.19 -2.53
CA ILE A 14 -40.07 -6.65 -2.22
C ILE A 14 -39.41 -7.27 -3.45
N VAL A 15 -40.13 -8.13 -4.19
CA VAL A 15 -39.60 -8.74 -5.42
C VAL A 15 -39.32 -7.69 -6.48
N LEU A 16 -40.21 -6.71 -6.68
CA LEU A 16 -40.01 -5.61 -7.61
C LEU A 16 -38.82 -4.73 -7.21
N ALA A 17 -38.68 -4.40 -5.93
CA ALA A 17 -37.55 -3.63 -5.41
C ALA A 17 -36.22 -4.38 -5.59
N ALA A 18 -36.19 -5.69 -5.31
CA ALA A 18 -35.02 -6.54 -5.51
C ALA A 18 -34.64 -6.65 -6.99
N ALA A 19 -35.62 -6.80 -7.89
CA ALA A 19 -35.40 -6.82 -9.33
C ALA A 19 -34.84 -5.48 -9.84
N ALA A 20 -35.42 -4.36 -9.40
CA ALA A 20 -34.95 -3.02 -9.74
C ALA A 20 -33.51 -2.77 -9.24
N ALA A 21 -33.21 -3.14 -7.99
CA ALA A 21 -31.87 -3.03 -7.43
C ALA A 21 -30.85 -3.89 -8.20
N THR A 22 -31.21 -5.12 -8.55
CA THR A 22 -30.35 -6.01 -9.34
C THR A 22 -30.07 -5.44 -10.72
N ALA A 23 -31.10 -4.94 -11.42
CA ALA A 23 -30.96 -4.31 -12.73
C ALA A 23 -30.08 -3.06 -12.68
N ALA A 24 -30.25 -2.21 -11.66
CA ALA A 24 -29.42 -1.02 -11.45
C ALA A 24 -27.95 -1.38 -11.22
N ASN A 25 -27.66 -2.37 -10.37
CA ASN A 25 -26.30 -2.83 -10.12
C ASN A 25 -25.68 -3.51 -11.36
N ALA A 26 -26.46 -4.28 -12.13
CA ALA A 26 -26.02 -4.83 -13.42
C ALA A 26 -25.65 -3.76 -14.43
N ALA A 27 -26.44 -2.69 -14.54
CA ALA A 27 -26.12 -1.55 -15.40
C ALA A 27 -24.86 -0.81 -14.91
N SER A 28 -24.71 -0.65 -13.59
CA SER A 28 -23.52 -0.05 -12.95
C SER A 28 -22.27 -0.87 -13.27
N TYR A 29 -22.30 -2.18 -13.06
CA TYR A 29 -21.22 -3.09 -13.39
C TYR A 29 -20.90 -3.10 -14.89
N ALA A 30 -21.91 -3.11 -15.77
CA ALA A 30 -21.69 -3.06 -17.21
C ALA A 30 -20.99 -1.76 -17.65
N ARG A 31 -21.24 -0.63 -16.98
CA ARG A 31 -20.50 0.62 -17.18
C ARG A 31 -19.08 0.52 -16.63
N PHE A 32 -18.91 0.01 -15.41
CA PHE A 32 -17.61 -0.20 -14.77
C PHE A 32 -16.71 -1.09 -15.64
N ARG A 33 -17.21 -2.27 -16.05
CA ARG A 33 -16.50 -3.24 -16.89
C ARG A 33 -16.03 -2.62 -18.20
N ARG A 34 -16.90 -1.85 -18.88
CA ARG A 34 -16.56 -1.19 -20.15
C ARG A 34 -15.42 -0.18 -20.00
N ARG A 35 -15.33 0.51 -18.87
CA ARG A 35 -14.30 1.51 -18.59
C ARG A 35 -13.01 0.92 -18.04
N HIS A 36 -13.09 -0.08 -17.17
CA HIS A 36 -11.95 -0.48 -16.32
C HIS A 36 -11.48 -1.92 -16.51
N LEU A 37 -12.33 -2.84 -16.97
CA LEU A 37 -12.02 -4.29 -17.00
C LEU A 37 -11.88 -4.89 -18.41
N ARG A 38 -11.99 -4.08 -19.47
CA ARG A 38 -11.72 -4.55 -20.84
C ARG A 38 -10.22 -4.77 -21.02
N ARG A 39 -9.81 -5.88 -21.63
CA ARG A 39 -8.41 -6.14 -22.00
C ARG A 39 -7.79 -4.91 -22.66
N ILE A 40 -6.59 -4.53 -22.21
CA ILE A 40 -5.87 -3.40 -22.80
C ILE A 40 -5.41 -3.76 -24.22
N ARG A 41 -5.28 -2.74 -25.07
CA ARG A 41 -4.54 -2.86 -26.32
C ARG A 41 -3.13 -2.36 -26.04
N SER A 42 -2.19 -3.27 -25.82
CA SER A 42 -0.80 -2.93 -25.57
C SER A 42 -0.21 -2.22 -26.80
N PRO A 43 0.49 -1.07 -26.64
CA PRO A 43 1.23 -0.44 -27.72
C PRO A 43 2.59 -1.11 -27.99
N ILE A 44 2.98 -2.11 -27.19
CA ILE A 44 4.25 -2.82 -27.33
C ILE A 44 4.17 -3.82 -28.48
N ASP A 45 5.16 -3.78 -29.36
CA ASP A 45 5.40 -4.83 -30.34
C ASP A 45 6.13 -6.01 -29.69
N GLU A 46 5.38 -7.05 -29.33
CA GLU A 46 5.96 -8.25 -28.70
C GLU A 46 6.83 -9.09 -29.66
N SER A 47 6.79 -8.81 -30.96
CA SER A 47 7.65 -9.48 -31.94
C SER A 47 9.05 -8.88 -32.02
N ALA A 48 9.24 -7.64 -31.55
CA ALA A 48 10.54 -6.95 -31.53
C ALA A 48 11.51 -7.49 -30.47
N ASP A 49 12.81 -7.28 -30.67
CA ASP A 49 13.85 -7.57 -29.68
C ASP A 49 14.93 -6.46 -29.72
N PRO A 50 15.15 -5.71 -28.63
CA PRO A 50 14.48 -5.83 -27.33
C PRO A 50 12.98 -5.47 -27.42
N VAL A 51 12.17 -6.06 -26.52
CA VAL A 51 10.73 -5.75 -26.37
C VAL A 51 10.52 -4.32 -25.85
N ALA A 52 11.47 -3.85 -25.02
CA ALA A 52 11.54 -2.47 -24.57
C ALA A 52 12.99 -2.01 -24.47
N ASP A 53 13.25 -0.77 -24.85
CA ASP A 53 14.56 -0.11 -24.75
C ASP A 53 14.38 1.31 -24.17
N PHE A 54 14.57 1.43 -22.86
CA PHE A 54 14.41 2.67 -22.10
C PHE A 54 15.45 3.74 -22.47
N ARG A 55 16.55 3.37 -23.14
CA ARG A 55 17.58 4.33 -23.60
C ARG A 55 17.27 4.93 -24.97
N SER A 56 16.34 4.31 -25.71
CA SER A 56 15.91 4.76 -27.04
C SER A 56 14.64 5.60 -27.02
N LEU A 57 14.15 5.95 -25.82
CA LEU A 57 12.93 6.73 -25.67
C LEU A 57 13.10 8.13 -26.31
N PRO A 58 12.11 8.62 -27.07
CA PRO A 58 12.25 9.86 -27.82
C PRO A 58 12.41 11.08 -26.89
N SER A 59 13.42 11.91 -27.17
CA SER A 59 13.74 13.13 -26.41
C SER A 59 12.64 14.19 -26.39
N SER A 60 11.57 14.07 -27.20
CA SER A 60 10.41 14.97 -27.14
C SER A 60 9.40 14.61 -26.03
N ALA A 61 9.62 13.50 -25.32
CA ALA A 61 8.90 13.15 -24.08
C ALA A 61 9.53 13.81 -22.84
N THR A 62 10.68 14.46 -22.99
CA THR A 62 11.56 14.95 -21.94
C THR A 62 12.00 16.38 -22.28
N ALA A 63 11.57 17.37 -21.51
CA ALA A 63 11.72 18.79 -21.90
C ALA A 63 13.10 19.37 -21.55
N ALA A 64 13.98 18.59 -20.91
CA ALA A 64 15.34 18.99 -20.57
C ALA A 64 16.36 17.95 -21.08
N GLU A 65 17.55 18.42 -21.46
CA GLU A 65 18.67 17.60 -21.97
C GLU A 65 19.25 16.60 -20.93
N ASP A 66 18.74 16.60 -19.68
CA ASP A 66 19.15 15.74 -18.55
C ASP A 66 18.05 14.75 -18.05
N ASP A 67 16.93 14.63 -18.77
CA ASP A 67 15.72 13.87 -18.35
C ASP A 67 15.75 12.36 -18.77
N ASP A 68 16.92 11.72 -18.80
CA ASP A 68 17.01 10.28 -19.14
C ASP A 68 16.28 9.41 -18.10
N PHE A 69 15.57 8.37 -18.57
CA PHE A 69 14.86 7.44 -17.69
C PHE A 69 15.85 6.74 -16.74
N PHE A 70 15.66 6.92 -15.44
CA PHE A 70 16.57 6.36 -14.43
C PHE A 70 15.99 5.13 -13.73
N PHE A 71 16.89 4.28 -13.25
CA PHE A 71 16.55 3.15 -12.37
C PHE A 71 17.11 3.39 -10.97
N GLY A 72 16.37 2.97 -9.97
CA GLY A 72 16.72 3.11 -8.57
C GLY A 72 16.29 1.95 -7.70
N LEU A 73 16.70 2.01 -6.43
CA LEU A 73 16.30 1.11 -5.37
C LEU A 73 15.78 1.94 -4.20
N ALA A 74 14.70 1.48 -3.58
CA ALA A 74 14.12 2.10 -2.40
C ALA A 74 14.37 1.26 -1.15
N THR A 75 14.58 1.95 -0.03
CA THR A 75 14.62 1.40 1.33
C THR A 75 13.89 2.34 2.29
N ALA A 76 13.35 1.81 3.40
CA ALA A 76 12.68 2.61 4.43
C ALA A 76 13.60 2.91 5.64
N PRO A 77 13.36 4.04 6.34
CA PRO A 77 14.05 4.38 7.58
C PRO A 77 13.72 3.45 8.75
N ALA A 78 12.72 2.57 8.70
CA ALA A 78 12.56 1.55 9.76
C ALA A 78 13.70 0.49 9.77
N HIS A 79 14.64 0.56 8.82
CA HIS A 79 15.71 -0.43 8.63
C HIS A 79 17.05 -0.08 9.28
N VAL A 80 17.15 1.08 9.96
CA VAL A 80 18.45 1.65 10.32
C VAL A 80 19.15 0.85 11.43
N GLU A 81 18.58 0.67 12.62
CA GLU A 81 19.16 -0.15 13.71
C GLU A 81 18.25 -0.26 14.94
N ASP A 82 18.44 -1.29 15.76
CA ASP A 82 17.70 -1.55 17.00
C ASP A 82 18.02 -0.55 18.12
N ARG A 83 17.11 -0.49 19.12
CA ARG A 83 17.35 0.10 20.45
C ARG A 83 17.56 1.62 20.48
N LEU A 84 17.19 2.33 19.42
CA LEU A 84 17.27 3.78 19.31
C LEU A 84 15.86 4.40 19.24
N ASP A 85 15.06 4.17 20.29
CA ASP A 85 13.69 4.68 20.44
C ASP A 85 12.79 4.47 19.20
N ASP A 86 12.84 3.25 18.66
CA ASP A 86 12.07 2.85 17.47
C ASP A 86 10.61 2.57 17.84
N ALA A 87 9.69 3.42 17.34
CA ALA A 87 8.25 3.31 17.55
C ALA A 87 7.66 1.96 17.10
N TRP A 88 8.18 1.39 16.02
CA TRP A 88 7.75 0.08 15.52
C TRP A 88 8.26 -1.06 16.39
N LEU A 89 9.47 -0.92 16.93
CA LEU A 89 10.01 -1.87 17.89
C LEU A 89 9.21 -1.82 19.21
N GLN A 90 8.92 -0.63 19.72
CA GLN A 90 8.07 -0.42 20.91
C GLN A 90 6.70 -1.08 20.71
N PHE A 91 6.01 -0.72 19.63
CA PHE A 91 4.72 -1.30 19.25
C PHE A 91 4.74 -2.82 19.17
N ALA A 92 5.80 -3.41 18.62
CA ALA A 92 5.93 -4.86 18.51
C ALA A 92 6.20 -5.56 19.86
N THR A 93 6.87 -4.88 20.79
CA THR A 93 7.22 -5.42 22.12
C THR A 93 6.14 -5.21 23.18
N GLU A 94 5.25 -4.23 23.00
CA GLU A 94 4.12 -3.99 23.91
C GLU A 94 3.21 -5.23 23.97
N GLN A 95 3.10 -5.83 25.17
CA GLN A 95 2.21 -6.98 25.41
C GLN A 95 0.76 -6.50 25.48
N SER A 96 -0.12 -7.14 24.72
CA SER A 96 -1.49 -6.65 24.53
C SER A 96 -2.48 -6.91 25.68
N VAL A 97 -2.11 -7.53 26.82
CA VAL A 97 -3.12 -7.85 27.87
C VAL A 97 -2.74 -7.61 29.35
N ASP A 98 -1.50 -7.67 29.82
CA ASP A 98 -1.27 -7.57 31.30
C ASP A 98 -0.93 -6.17 31.84
N ASP A 99 -0.35 -5.26 31.04
CA ASP A 99 0.04 -3.94 31.54
C ASP A 99 -1.11 -2.92 31.61
N LYS A 100 -2.21 -3.16 30.89
CA LYS A 100 -3.40 -2.30 30.96
C LYS A 100 -4.22 -2.57 32.22
N GLU A 101 -4.11 -3.75 32.83
CA GLU A 101 -4.80 -4.07 34.10
C GLU A 101 -4.06 -3.48 35.31
N SER A 102 -2.73 -3.42 35.28
CA SER A 102 -1.93 -2.79 36.36
C SER A 102 -2.16 -1.27 36.44
N MET A 103 -2.30 -0.60 35.28
CA MET A 103 -2.62 0.83 35.20
C MET A 103 -4.08 1.16 35.56
N ARG A 104 -5.01 0.20 35.38
CA ARG A 104 -6.41 0.37 35.82
C ARG A 104 -6.57 0.18 37.33
N ASN A 105 -5.81 -0.75 37.91
CA ASN A 105 -5.82 -1.03 39.35
C ASN A 105 -5.13 0.06 40.20
N GLN A 106 -4.34 0.96 39.61
CA GLN A 106 -3.77 2.12 40.31
C GLN A 106 -4.67 3.37 40.31
N LYS A 107 -5.76 3.39 39.55
CA LYS A 107 -6.74 4.49 39.53
C LYS A 107 -8.09 4.14 40.16
N GLN A 108 -8.18 3.00 40.84
CA GLN A 108 -9.37 2.61 41.58
C GLN A 108 -9.08 2.62 43.09
N VAL A 109 -8.93 3.82 43.65
CA VAL A 109 -9.13 4.04 45.08
C VAL A 109 -10.08 5.21 45.26
N ASP A 110 -11.15 4.92 45.99
CA ASP A 110 -12.19 5.79 46.55
C ASP A 110 -13.30 6.34 45.63
N ALA A 111 -14.33 5.51 45.45
CA ALA A 111 -15.70 5.91 45.83
C ALA A 111 -16.53 4.67 46.18
N VAL A 112 -16.44 4.26 47.44
CA VAL A 112 -17.24 3.19 48.05
C VAL A 112 -18.58 3.77 48.56
N MET A 113 -19.66 3.17 48.08
CA MET A 113 -20.96 2.91 48.73
C MET A 113 -21.77 4.05 49.39
N ALA A 114 -23.00 4.21 48.90
CA ALA A 114 -24.17 4.33 49.78
C ALA A 114 -25.43 3.75 49.10
N SER A 115 -25.84 2.59 49.58
CA SER A 115 -27.19 2.03 49.44
C SER A 115 -28.15 2.74 50.38
N ALA A 116 -29.36 3.12 49.94
CA ALA A 116 -30.59 3.08 50.74
C ALA A 116 -31.81 3.48 49.88
N GLY A 117 -32.89 2.71 49.99
CA GLY A 117 -34.12 2.87 49.20
C GLY A 117 -35.12 3.88 49.74
N GLY A 118 -36.33 3.82 49.17
CA GLY A 118 -37.55 4.36 49.76
C GLY A 118 -38.09 5.62 49.09
N ASP A 119 -39.16 5.43 48.32
CA ASP A 119 -40.37 6.25 48.17
C ASP A 119 -40.30 7.78 48.08
N GLY A 120 -40.96 8.32 47.05
CA GLY A 120 -41.38 9.72 47.03
C GLY A 120 -41.95 10.15 45.68
N GLY A 121 -43.27 10.31 45.63
CA GLY A 121 -44.04 10.53 44.39
C GLY A 121 -43.77 11.84 43.65
N SER A 122 -44.32 11.92 42.45
CA SER A 122 -44.38 13.16 41.66
C SER A 122 -45.82 13.39 41.14
N GLN A 123 -46.31 14.60 41.36
CA GLN A 123 -47.55 15.21 40.86
C GLN A 123 -47.27 16.73 40.74
N PRO A 124 -48.00 17.50 39.90
CA PRO A 124 -47.53 17.85 38.55
C PRO A 124 -47.72 19.35 38.18
N SER A 125 -47.30 19.75 36.98
CA SER A 125 -47.86 20.89 36.22
C SER A 125 -47.49 20.70 34.74
N SER A 126 -48.38 20.52 33.76
CA SER A 126 -49.53 21.25 33.22
C SER A 126 -49.20 22.22 32.05
N ARG A 127 -49.56 21.74 30.84
CA ARG A 127 -50.08 22.44 29.64
C ARG A 127 -49.20 23.45 28.89
N LEU A 128 -48.99 23.21 27.58
CA LEU A 128 -49.79 23.79 26.50
C LEU A 128 -49.48 23.13 25.14
N ARG A 129 -50.46 23.26 24.24
CA ARG A 129 -50.64 22.60 22.93
C ARG A 129 -50.03 23.45 21.80
N GLY A 130 -49.56 22.83 20.73
CA GLY A 130 -49.28 23.49 19.45
C GLY A 130 -48.82 22.50 18.38
N ASP A 131 -49.73 22.17 17.45
CA ASP A 131 -49.42 21.51 16.19
C ASP A 131 -48.56 22.43 15.31
N GLU A 132 -47.55 21.88 14.63
CA GLU A 132 -47.19 22.33 13.26
C GLU A 132 -46.40 21.26 12.50
N LYS A 133 -46.87 20.99 11.27
CA LYS A 133 -46.24 20.12 10.28
C LYS A 133 -45.05 20.84 9.62
N GLY A 134 -43.93 20.15 9.49
CA GLY A 134 -42.81 20.56 8.62
C GLY A 134 -42.16 19.35 7.97
N THR A 135 -42.26 19.27 6.65
CA THR A 135 -41.63 18.30 5.75
C THR A 135 -40.17 18.64 5.46
N ASP A 136 -39.25 17.67 5.64
CA ASP A 136 -38.02 17.44 4.85
C ASP A 136 -37.30 16.24 5.50
N GLY A 137 -36.73 15.24 4.85
CA GLY A 137 -35.90 15.22 3.65
C GLY A 137 -35.07 13.93 3.73
N GLU A 138 -35.64 12.79 3.32
CA GLU A 138 -34.94 11.50 3.33
C GLU A 138 -33.99 11.36 2.13
N LYS A 139 -32.74 11.87 2.25
CA LYS A 139 -31.63 11.50 1.34
C LYS A 139 -30.26 11.52 2.04
N ARG A 140 -30.06 10.75 3.12
CA ARG A 140 -28.71 10.49 3.68
C ARG A 140 -28.45 9.06 4.19
N LYS A 141 -29.45 8.17 4.18
CA LYS A 141 -29.36 6.83 4.79
C LYS A 141 -28.45 5.81 4.06
N PRO A 142 -28.34 5.77 2.71
CA PRO A 142 -27.57 4.70 2.04
C PRO A 142 -26.06 4.79 2.26
N LEU A 143 -25.52 6.01 2.34
CA LEU A 143 -24.08 6.26 2.50
C LEU A 143 -23.57 5.85 3.88
N ARG A 144 -24.40 6.07 4.92
CA ARG A 144 -24.08 5.72 6.30
C ARG A 144 -23.95 4.21 6.50
N VAL A 145 -24.82 3.42 5.87
CA VAL A 145 -24.81 1.95 5.98
C VAL A 145 -23.60 1.34 5.25
N ALA A 146 -23.20 1.88 4.10
CA ALA A 146 -22.03 1.42 3.37
C ALA A 146 -20.71 1.75 4.12
N MET A 147 -20.63 2.92 4.74
CA MET A 147 -19.50 3.31 5.59
C MET A 147 -19.42 2.49 6.87
N GLU A 148 -20.53 2.32 7.59
CA GLU A 148 -20.58 1.51 8.81
C GLU A 148 -20.20 0.05 8.54
N ALA A 149 -20.59 -0.49 7.38
CA ALA A 149 -20.16 -1.81 6.95
C ALA A 149 -18.63 -1.86 6.74
N MET A 150 -18.04 -0.91 6.00
CA MET A 150 -16.58 -0.83 5.74
C MET A 150 -15.78 -0.86 7.06
N LEU A 151 -16.32 -0.20 8.09
CA LEU A 151 -15.71 -0.06 9.41
C LEU A 151 -15.86 -1.33 10.27
N ARG A 152 -16.97 -2.05 10.17
CA ARG A 152 -17.14 -3.40 10.77
C ARG A 152 -16.22 -4.46 10.16
N GLY A 153 -15.69 -4.24 8.95
CA GLY A 153 -14.65 -5.07 8.36
C GLY A 153 -13.27 -4.90 9.00
N PHE A 154 -13.06 -3.80 9.73
CA PHE A 154 -11.84 -3.51 10.50
C PHE A 154 -11.97 -3.87 11.98
N GLU A 155 -13.18 -3.99 12.51
CA GLU A 155 -13.39 -4.58 13.84
C GLU A 155 -13.03 -6.07 13.79
N LYS A 156 -12.04 -6.46 14.60
CA LYS A 156 -11.66 -7.83 14.88
C LYS A 156 -12.87 -8.55 15.48
N PHE A 157 -13.74 -9.11 14.65
CA PHE A 157 -14.86 -9.95 15.09
C PHE A 157 -14.29 -11.28 15.58
N SER A 158 -14.03 -11.37 16.88
CA SER A 158 -13.90 -12.64 17.57
C SER A 158 -15.28 -13.30 17.64
N GLU A 159 -15.68 -14.00 16.58
CA GLU A 159 -16.68 -15.05 16.75
C GLU A 159 -15.98 -16.20 17.47
N GLY A 160 -16.51 -16.54 18.66
CA GLY A 160 -15.92 -17.51 19.57
C GLY A 160 -15.77 -18.89 18.95
N GLU A 161 -14.53 -19.28 18.67
CA GLU A 161 -14.09 -20.66 18.70
C GLU A 161 -13.02 -20.75 19.80
N GLU A 162 -13.31 -21.55 20.83
CA GLU A 162 -12.32 -21.94 21.84
C GLU A 162 -11.16 -22.65 21.15
N SER A 163 -10.06 -21.94 20.90
CA SER A 163 -8.80 -22.57 20.53
C SER A 163 -8.13 -23.10 21.80
N SER A 164 -7.95 -24.42 21.83
CA SER A 164 -7.20 -25.19 22.81
C SER A 164 -5.89 -24.54 23.24
N GLY A 165 -5.65 -24.52 24.55
CA GLY A 165 -4.54 -23.85 25.23
C GLY A 165 -3.15 -24.11 24.67
N GLY A 166 -2.46 -23.00 24.43
CA GLY A 166 -1.02 -22.84 24.43
C GLY A 166 -0.76 -21.38 24.78
N ASP A 167 0.19 -21.11 25.68
CA ASP A 167 0.58 -19.75 26.11
C ASP A 167 0.81 -18.83 24.90
N ASN A 168 -0.17 -18.01 24.57
CA ASN A 168 -0.07 -17.05 23.47
C ASN A 168 0.35 -15.70 24.05
N CYS A 169 1.66 -15.42 24.04
CA CYS A 169 2.14 -14.04 24.03
C CYS A 169 1.67 -13.39 22.73
N SER A 170 0.55 -12.66 22.76
CA SER A 170 0.05 -11.93 21.59
C SER A 170 0.80 -10.60 21.41
N HIS A 171 1.76 -10.59 20.48
CA HIS A 171 2.45 -9.39 20.04
C HIS A 171 1.63 -8.66 18.96
N ASN A 172 1.82 -7.34 18.83
CA ASN A 172 1.06 -6.51 17.87
C ASN A 172 1.54 -6.66 16.42
N VAL A 173 2.66 -7.36 16.19
CA VAL A 173 3.23 -7.60 14.85
C VAL A 173 3.25 -9.10 14.56
N ALA A 174 2.70 -9.48 13.41
CA ALA A 174 2.72 -10.84 12.92
C ALA A 174 4.14 -11.29 12.55
N ALA A 175 4.37 -12.60 12.56
CA ALA A 175 5.63 -13.26 12.23
C ALA A 175 6.83 -12.75 13.04
N TRP A 176 6.60 -12.09 14.19
CA TRP A 176 7.64 -11.59 15.08
C TRP A 176 8.57 -12.73 15.54
N HIS A 177 8.01 -13.89 15.87
CA HIS A 177 8.77 -15.04 16.39
C HIS A 177 9.36 -15.96 15.33
N ASN A 178 9.17 -15.66 14.04
CA ASN A 178 9.61 -16.55 12.96
C ASN A 178 11.11 -16.46 12.68
N VAL A 179 11.79 -15.49 13.28
CA VAL A 179 13.21 -15.24 13.04
C VAL A 179 13.98 -15.15 14.34
N PRO A 180 15.26 -15.53 14.37
CA PRO A 180 16.12 -15.21 15.49
C PRO A 180 16.29 -13.69 15.62
N CYS A 181 16.37 -13.21 16.87
CA CYS A 181 16.61 -11.81 17.20
C CYS A 181 15.72 -10.85 16.37
N PRO A 182 14.39 -10.88 16.51
CA PRO A 182 13.49 -10.07 15.70
C PRO A 182 13.65 -8.56 15.91
N GLN A 183 14.29 -8.17 17.00
CA GLN A 183 14.71 -6.80 17.21
C GLN A 183 15.70 -6.35 16.11
N GLU A 184 16.60 -7.23 15.65
CA GLU A 184 17.77 -6.93 14.80
C GLU A 184 17.41 -6.44 13.38
N ARG A 185 17.57 -5.15 13.09
CA ARG A 185 17.37 -4.58 11.74
C ARG A 185 18.57 -4.89 10.83
N LEU A 186 18.59 -4.30 9.63
CA LEU A 186 19.64 -4.55 8.63
C LEU A 186 21.00 -3.92 8.96
N LYS A 187 21.14 -3.20 10.07
CA LYS A 187 22.35 -2.45 10.45
C LYS A 187 22.72 -1.37 9.42
N PHE A 188 21.75 -0.85 8.67
CA PHE A 188 22.02 0.21 7.69
C PHE A 188 22.51 1.51 8.35
N TRP A 189 22.14 1.75 9.61
CA TRP A 189 22.61 2.90 10.38
C TRP A 189 24.09 2.82 10.67
N SER A 190 24.56 1.67 11.14
CA SER A 190 25.92 1.45 11.63
C SER A 190 26.87 1.07 10.50
N ASP A 191 26.39 0.29 9.53
CA ASP A 191 27.13 -0.15 8.34
C ASP A 191 26.27 -0.03 7.07
N PRO A 192 26.07 1.19 6.54
CA PRO A 192 25.32 1.39 5.30
C PRO A 192 26.01 0.74 4.09
N ASP A 193 27.32 0.55 4.14
CA ASP A 193 28.13 0.10 3.01
C ASP A 193 27.77 -1.29 2.52
N THR A 194 27.28 -2.16 3.41
CA THR A 194 26.77 -3.47 3.02
C THR A 194 25.62 -3.37 2.02
N GLU A 195 24.64 -2.50 2.26
CA GLU A 195 23.49 -2.30 1.35
C GLU A 195 23.87 -1.42 0.15
N LEU A 196 24.66 -0.37 0.36
CA LEU A 196 25.06 0.55 -0.72
C LEU A 196 25.93 -0.13 -1.78
N LYS A 197 26.79 -1.08 -1.37
CA LYS A 197 27.57 -1.88 -2.31
C LYS A 197 26.69 -2.76 -3.19
N LEU A 198 25.69 -3.43 -2.60
CA LEU A 198 24.71 -4.22 -3.34
C LEU A 198 23.92 -3.34 -4.30
N ALA A 199 23.43 -2.19 -3.84
CA ALA A 199 22.72 -1.26 -4.70
C ALA A 199 23.57 -0.80 -5.89
N LYS A 200 24.82 -0.38 -5.64
CA LYS A 200 25.78 0.00 -6.67
C LYS A 200 26.05 -1.10 -7.70
N GLU A 201 26.21 -2.34 -7.24
CA GLU A 201 26.48 -3.49 -8.11
C GLU A 201 25.35 -3.78 -9.10
N THR A 202 24.11 -3.36 -8.81
CA THR A 202 22.99 -3.45 -9.78
C THR A 202 23.07 -2.43 -10.92
N GLY A 203 23.90 -1.37 -10.77
CA GLY A 203 24.05 -0.29 -11.75
C GLY A 203 22.98 0.79 -11.68
N ILE A 204 22.17 0.84 -10.62
CA ILE A 204 21.19 1.92 -10.42
C ILE A 204 21.88 3.28 -10.24
N SER A 205 21.16 4.35 -10.56
CA SER A 205 21.64 5.72 -10.44
C SER A 205 21.01 6.52 -9.30
N VAL A 206 19.87 6.07 -8.75
CA VAL A 206 19.18 6.73 -7.64
C VAL A 206 18.94 5.75 -6.50
N PHE A 207 19.41 6.10 -5.29
CA PHE A 207 19.11 5.36 -4.07
C PHE A 207 18.14 6.17 -3.22
N ARG A 208 16.96 5.60 -2.96
CA ARG A 208 15.94 6.21 -2.12
C ARG A 208 16.05 5.69 -0.70
N MET A 209 16.23 6.60 0.25
CA MET A 209 16.24 6.33 1.69
C MET A 209 15.36 7.33 2.44
N GLY A 210 15.17 7.12 3.74
CA GLY A 210 14.45 8.09 4.58
C GLY A 210 15.24 8.49 5.82
N VAL A 211 14.74 9.53 6.49
CA VAL A 211 15.21 9.99 7.80
C VAL A 211 14.17 9.64 8.84
N ASP A 212 14.60 9.05 9.96
CA ASP A 212 13.70 8.72 11.06
C ASP A 212 13.53 9.94 11.96
N TRP A 213 12.30 10.46 11.99
CA TRP A 213 11.95 11.64 12.79
C TRP A 213 12.28 11.44 14.27
N THR A 214 11.99 10.27 14.83
CA THR A 214 12.22 9.98 16.25
C THR A 214 13.71 10.03 16.61
N ARG A 215 14.59 9.66 15.67
CA ARG A 215 16.04 9.73 15.91
C ARG A 215 16.57 11.14 15.98
N ILE A 216 15.98 12.04 15.20
CA ILE A 216 16.37 13.46 15.20
C ILE A 216 15.72 14.18 16.38
N MET A 217 14.46 13.88 16.68
CA MET A 217 13.68 14.49 17.76
C MET A 217 13.14 13.40 18.70
N PRO A 218 13.97 12.83 19.59
CA PRO A 218 13.57 11.73 20.47
C PRO A 218 12.58 12.13 21.58
N LYS A 219 12.47 13.43 21.86
CA LYS A 219 11.57 13.97 22.87
C LYS A 219 10.72 15.09 22.28
N GLU A 220 9.54 15.28 22.85
CA GLU A 220 8.69 16.41 22.49
C GLU A 220 9.41 17.74 22.80
N PRO A 221 9.47 18.70 21.87
CA PRO A 221 10.16 19.98 22.07
C PRO A 221 9.32 20.97 22.89
N THR A 222 8.89 20.61 24.11
CA THR A 222 8.10 21.47 25.01
C THR A 222 8.93 22.38 25.91
N GLU A 223 10.17 21.98 26.21
CA GLU A 223 11.12 22.77 27.02
C GLU A 223 12.06 23.58 26.11
N ASP A 224 13.32 23.15 25.99
CA ASP A 224 14.31 23.73 25.09
C ASP A 224 14.42 22.90 23.80
N PHE A 225 14.15 23.54 22.67
CA PHE A 225 14.22 22.94 21.34
C PHE A 225 15.57 22.26 21.09
N LYS A 226 16.69 22.88 21.48
CA LYS A 226 18.03 22.29 21.25
C LYS A 226 18.24 21.01 22.05
N SER A 227 17.74 20.97 23.29
CA SER A 227 17.82 19.79 24.15
C SER A 227 16.99 18.61 23.64
N SER A 228 15.93 18.87 22.86
CA SER A 228 15.09 17.85 22.24
C SER A 228 15.62 17.30 20.91
N VAL A 229 16.74 17.83 20.41
CA VAL A 229 17.32 17.45 19.11
C VAL A 229 18.61 16.65 19.28
N ASN A 230 18.71 15.52 18.59
CA ASN A 230 19.91 14.73 18.50
C ASN A 230 20.76 15.15 17.29
N PHE A 231 21.64 16.14 17.49
CA PHE A 231 22.54 16.63 16.44
C PHE A 231 23.53 15.56 15.95
N ALA A 232 23.93 14.61 16.79
CA ALA A 232 24.79 13.51 16.37
C ALA A 232 24.08 12.59 15.35
N ALA A 233 22.78 12.38 15.50
CA ALA A 233 21.98 11.65 14.51
C ALA A 233 21.87 12.41 13.18
N LEU A 234 21.70 13.74 13.21
CA LEU A 234 21.73 14.58 12.00
C LEU A 234 23.07 14.45 11.25
N GLU A 235 24.19 14.53 11.97
CA GLU A 235 25.52 14.33 11.37
C GLU A 235 25.67 12.92 10.78
N ARG A 236 25.13 11.91 11.47
CA ARG A 236 25.17 10.53 10.97
C ARG A 236 24.38 10.38 9.67
N TYR A 237 23.18 10.96 9.56
CA TYR A 237 22.43 10.93 8.30
C TYR A 237 23.16 11.66 7.18
N ARG A 238 23.74 12.83 7.45
CA ARG A 238 24.57 13.54 6.47
C ARG A 238 25.72 12.65 5.99
N TRP A 239 26.40 11.96 6.91
CA TRP A 239 27.47 11.02 6.56
C TRP A 239 26.96 9.85 5.71
N ILE A 240 25.81 9.23 6.04
CA ILE A 240 25.22 8.14 5.23
C ILE A 240 24.89 8.64 3.81
N ILE A 241 24.28 9.82 3.69
CA ILE A 241 23.97 10.45 2.40
C ILE A 241 25.24 10.68 1.58
N GLN A 242 26.32 11.15 2.22
CA GLN A 242 27.62 11.28 1.56
C GLN A 242 28.16 9.92 1.07
N ARG A 243 27.98 8.83 1.82
CA ARG A 243 28.37 7.48 1.38
C ARG A 243 27.62 7.04 0.12
N VAL A 244 26.33 7.39 -0.02
CA VAL A 244 25.56 7.10 -1.24
C VAL A 244 26.20 7.75 -2.47
N HIS A 245 26.56 9.03 -2.36
CA HIS A 245 27.26 9.78 -3.42
C HIS A 245 28.64 9.21 -3.73
N GLU A 246 29.41 8.81 -2.72
CA GLU A 246 30.72 8.16 -2.89
C GLU A 246 30.61 6.79 -3.60
N HIS A 247 29.44 6.15 -3.56
CA HIS A 247 29.15 4.98 -4.38
C HIS A 247 28.68 5.31 -5.80
N GLY A 248 28.50 6.59 -6.14
CA GLY A 248 28.15 7.09 -7.46
C GLY A 248 26.65 7.17 -7.73
N MET A 249 25.82 7.20 -6.68
CA MET A 249 24.35 7.27 -6.80
C MET A 249 23.82 8.61 -6.29
N LYS A 250 22.80 9.14 -6.96
CA LYS A 250 21.97 10.27 -6.48
C LYS A 250 21.10 9.83 -5.31
N VAL A 251 20.72 10.78 -4.46
CA VAL A 251 19.93 10.54 -3.26
C VAL A 251 18.50 11.05 -3.43
N MET A 252 17.54 10.15 -3.22
CA MET A 252 16.14 10.51 -3.01
C MET A 252 15.80 10.37 -1.53
N LEU A 253 15.61 11.49 -0.82
CA LEU A 253 15.41 11.51 0.63
C LEU A 253 13.93 11.66 0.97
N THR A 254 13.41 10.70 1.75
CA THR A 254 12.05 10.72 2.27
C THR A 254 12.03 11.27 3.71
N LEU A 255 11.29 12.35 3.95
CA LEU A 255 11.23 13.02 5.26
C LEU A 255 10.27 12.30 6.22
N PHE A 256 9.12 11.84 5.74
CA PHE A 256 8.18 11.05 6.53
C PHE A 256 7.85 9.72 5.85
N HIS A 257 8.37 8.63 6.41
CA HIS A 257 8.07 7.26 5.95
C HIS A 257 7.51 6.44 7.12
N HIS A 258 6.31 6.82 7.56
CA HIS A 258 5.58 6.17 8.67
C HIS A 258 6.31 6.23 10.03
N SER A 259 7.29 7.12 10.16
CA SER A 259 8.10 7.36 11.36
C SER A 259 7.48 8.48 12.19
N LEU A 260 6.31 8.23 12.79
CA LEU A 260 5.73 9.15 13.78
C LEU A 260 6.41 8.93 15.13
N PRO A 261 7.01 9.96 15.75
CA PRO A 261 7.60 9.80 17.08
C PRO A 261 6.58 9.31 18.12
N PRO A 262 6.95 8.41 19.05
CA PRO A 262 6.03 7.92 20.08
C PRO A 262 5.37 9.03 20.89
N TRP A 263 6.15 10.04 21.30
CA TRP A 263 5.66 11.22 22.02
C TRP A 263 4.61 12.02 21.22
N ALA A 264 4.66 11.97 19.88
CA ALA A 264 3.65 12.60 19.03
C ALA A 264 2.37 11.76 18.99
N GLY A 265 2.50 10.43 18.99
CA GLY A 265 1.38 9.50 19.08
C GLY A 265 0.55 9.69 20.36
N GLU A 266 1.21 9.92 21.50
CA GLU A 266 0.57 10.06 22.83
C GLU A 266 -0.49 11.17 22.90
N TYR A 267 -0.25 12.33 22.29
CA TYR A 267 -1.21 13.45 22.31
C TYR A 267 -2.19 13.45 21.13
N GLY A 268 -2.02 12.53 20.16
CA GLY A 268 -2.96 12.37 19.04
C GLY A 268 -2.35 12.41 17.64
N GLY A 269 -1.07 12.73 17.50
CA GLY A 269 -0.35 12.77 16.22
C GLY A 269 -0.99 13.70 15.19
N TRP A 270 -1.01 13.30 13.92
CA TRP A 270 -1.50 14.10 12.80
C TRP A 270 -2.98 14.53 12.89
N ARG A 271 -3.74 14.07 13.89
CA ARG A 271 -5.05 14.65 14.24
C ARG A 271 -4.94 16.12 14.69
N MET A 272 -3.77 16.50 15.20
CA MET A 272 -3.49 17.78 15.84
C MET A 272 -2.61 18.66 14.94
N GLU A 273 -2.98 19.94 14.80
CA GLU A 273 -2.16 20.98 14.15
C GLU A 273 -0.73 21.03 14.69
N LYS A 274 -0.61 20.83 16.02
CA LYS A 274 0.66 20.79 16.74
C LYS A 274 1.69 19.84 16.10
N THR A 275 1.25 18.70 15.54
CA THR A 275 2.15 17.75 14.87
C THR A 275 2.69 18.30 13.56
N ALA A 276 1.90 19.06 12.79
CA ALA A 276 2.38 19.70 11.57
C ALA A 276 3.48 20.72 11.89
N ASN A 277 3.31 21.51 12.96
CA ASN A 277 4.33 22.47 13.41
C ASN A 277 5.64 21.78 13.81
N TYR A 278 5.58 20.71 14.60
CA TYR A 278 6.78 19.95 14.97
C TYR A 278 7.42 19.21 13.80
N PHE A 279 6.60 18.75 12.84
CA PHE A 279 7.14 18.19 11.61
C PHE A 279 7.92 19.24 10.84
N MET A 280 7.42 20.48 10.77
CA MET A 280 8.15 21.56 10.12
C MET A 280 9.46 21.90 10.84
N ASP A 281 9.52 21.83 12.17
CA ASP A 281 10.79 21.99 12.88
C ASP A 281 11.78 20.87 12.55
N PHE A 282 11.31 19.63 12.43
CA PHE A 282 12.11 18.50 11.94
C PHE A 282 12.59 18.71 10.49
N VAL A 283 11.69 19.13 9.60
CA VAL A 283 12.00 19.42 8.19
C VAL A 283 13.12 20.46 8.11
N ARG A 284 13.02 21.57 8.87
CA ARG A 284 14.05 22.62 8.91
C ARG A 284 15.40 22.06 9.32
N LEU A 285 15.46 21.30 10.42
CA LEU A 285 16.69 20.68 10.91
C LEU A 285 17.37 19.78 9.87
N VAL A 286 16.59 18.96 9.18
CA VAL A 286 17.11 18.04 8.16
C VAL A 286 17.55 18.80 6.92
N VAL A 287 16.66 19.62 6.35
CA VAL A 287 16.90 20.37 5.11
C VAL A 287 18.10 21.30 5.24
N ASP A 288 18.19 22.06 6.34
CA ASP A 288 19.32 22.97 6.58
C ASP A 288 20.66 22.23 6.60
N ARG A 289 20.63 20.97 7.04
CA ARG A 289 21.83 20.16 7.23
C ARG A 289 22.24 19.36 6.00
N VAL A 290 21.31 18.92 5.15
CA VAL A 290 21.61 17.96 4.07
C VAL A 290 21.19 18.42 2.67
N SER A 291 20.60 19.62 2.53
CA SER A 291 20.10 20.12 1.24
C SER A 291 21.12 20.20 0.12
N ASP A 292 22.39 20.40 0.44
CA ASP A 292 23.49 20.38 -0.54
C ASP A 292 23.75 18.98 -1.11
N LEU A 293 23.26 17.92 -0.48
CA LEU A 293 23.53 16.52 -0.84
C LEU A 293 22.29 15.74 -1.32
N VAL A 294 21.12 16.36 -1.40
CA VAL A 294 19.88 15.65 -1.79
C VAL A 294 19.41 16.10 -3.17
N ASP A 295 19.21 15.12 -4.07
CA ASP A 295 18.77 15.37 -5.44
C ASP A 295 17.24 15.40 -5.57
N TYR A 296 16.55 14.51 -4.84
CA TYR A 296 15.09 14.40 -4.84
C TYR A 296 14.55 14.36 -3.43
N TRP A 297 13.49 15.12 -3.17
CA TRP A 297 12.78 15.15 -1.90
C TRP A 297 11.43 14.48 -2.01
N VAL A 298 11.13 13.59 -1.06
CA VAL A 298 9.79 13.06 -0.85
C VAL A 298 9.35 13.51 0.54
N ILE A 299 8.35 14.39 0.63
CA ILE A 299 7.90 14.85 1.95
C ILE A 299 7.19 13.73 2.70
N PHE A 300 6.21 13.08 2.05
CA PHE A 300 5.44 11.99 2.63
C PHE A 300 5.47 10.73 1.76
N ASN A 301 5.68 9.58 2.40
CA ASN A 301 5.36 8.26 1.85
C ASN A 301 3.97 7.83 2.30
N GLU A 302 3.12 7.49 1.33
CA GLU A 302 1.80 6.88 1.49
C GLU A 302 0.97 7.47 2.65
N PRO A 303 0.74 8.80 2.68
CA PRO A 303 0.12 9.46 3.83
C PRO A 303 -1.27 8.92 4.14
N HIS A 304 -2.05 8.57 3.12
CA HIS A 304 -3.37 7.98 3.28
C HIS A 304 -3.35 6.54 3.80
N VAL A 305 -2.30 5.77 3.50
CA VAL A 305 -2.11 4.42 4.05
C VAL A 305 -1.78 4.52 5.53
N PHE A 306 -0.85 5.42 5.90
CA PHE A 306 -0.53 5.72 7.29
C PHE A 306 -1.78 6.11 8.08
N VAL A 307 -2.54 7.10 7.60
CA VAL A 307 -3.75 7.57 8.29
C VAL A 307 -4.79 6.45 8.42
N MET A 308 -4.99 5.65 7.37
CA MET A 308 -5.93 4.54 7.40
C MET A 308 -5.51 3.46 8.42
N LEU A 309 -4.24 3.05 8.42
CA LEU A 309 -3.78 1.94 9.26
C LEU A 309 -3.53 2.37 10.71
N THR A 310 -3.06 3.59 10.94
CA THR A 310 -2.84 4.15 12.28
C THR A 310 -4.14 4.65 12.91
N TYR A 311 -4.86 5.58 12.27
CA TYR A 311 -5.98 6.28 12.92
C TYR A 311 -7.35 5.67 12.67
N CYS A 312 -7.56 4.93 11.57
CA CYS A 312 -8.86 4.30 11.30
C CYS A 312 -8.90 2.83 11.76
N ALA A 313 -7.83 2.07 11.53
CA ALA A 313 -7.77 0.65 11.84
C ALA A 313 -7.06 0.32 13.17
N GLY A 314 -6.21 1.22 13.70
CA GLY A 314 -5.40 0.94 14.89
C GLY A 314 -4.40 -0.21 14.72
N ALA A 315 -4.01 -0.51 13.48
CA ALA A 315 -3.11 -1.61 13.14
C ALA A 315 -1.62 -1.22 13.20
N TRP A 316 -1.33 0.09 13.20
CA TRP A 316 0.03 0.66 13.15
C TRP A 316 0.30 1.55 14.38
N PRO A 317 1.59 1.82 14.72
CA PRO A 317 1.96 2.62 15.89
C PRO A 317 1.33 4.00 15.91
N GLY A 318 1.01 4.50 17.12
CA GLY A 318 0.33 5.78 17.33
C GLY A 318 -1.20 5.72 17.14
N GLY A 319 -1.75 4.52 16.92
CA GLY A 319 -3.18 4.26 16.76
C GLY A 319 -3.80 3.64 18.01
N ASP A 320 -4.77 4.34 18.61
CA ASP A 320 -5.71 3.79 19.60
C ASP A 320 -7.11 4.40 19.37
N PRO A 321 -7.73 4.17 18.21
CA PRO A 321 -8.99 4.79 17.88
C PRO A 321 -10.13 4.18 18.70
N ASN A 322 -10.99 5.03 19.24
CA ASN A 322 -12.20 4.54 19.90
C ASN A 322 -13.29 4.16 18.88
N ALA A 323 -14.31 3.41 19.32
CA ALA A 323 -15.38 2.93 18.44
C ALA A 323 -16.12 4.04 17.67
N ILE A 324 -16.25 5.24 18.23
CA ILE A 324 -16.88 6.37 17.55
C ILE A 324 -15.96 6.92 16.47
N GLU A 325 -14.66 7.07 16.76
CA GLU A 325 -13.66 7.48 15.78
C GLU A 325 -13.62 6.51 14.61
N VAL A 326 -13.58 5.20 14.88
CA VAL A 326 -13.68 4.16 13.84
C VAL A 326 -14.98 4.37 13.06
N ALA A 327 -16.14 4.37 13.72
CA ALA A 327 -17.46 4.51 13.09
C ALA A 327 -17.64 5.79 12.23
N THR A 328 -16.88 6.84 12.52
CA THR A 328 -16.97 8.16 11.85
C THR A 328 -15.77 8.48 10.96
N SER A 329 -14.77 7.60 10.90
CA SER A 329 -13.47 7.87 10.27
C SER A 329 -13.58 8.36 8.83
N ALA A 330 -14.45 7.74 8.04
CA ALA A 330 -14.66 8.06 6.63
C ALA A 330 -15.63 9.23 6.37
N LEU A 331 -16.20 9.85 7.41
CA LEU A 331 -17.04 11.03 7.23
C LEU A 331 -16.17 12.22 6.76
N PRO A 332 -16.75 13.22 6.07
CA PRO A 332 -16.00 14.42 5.67
C PRO A 332 -15.28 15.13 6.82
N THR A 333 -15.85 15.08 8.03
CA THR A 333 -15.28 15.65 9.26
C THR A 333 -14.61 14.59 10.15
N GLY A 334 -14.41 13.37 9.63
CA GLY A 334 -13.80 12.27 10.35
C GLY A 334 -12.28 12.37 10.40
N VAL A 335 -11.68 11.52 11.23
CA VAL A 335 -10.24 11.51 11.51
C VAL A 335 -9.37 11.35 10.25
N TYR A 336 -9.88 10.62 9.24
CA TYR A 336 -9.15 10.40 7.99
C TYR A 336 -8.87 11.71 7.25
N ASN A 337 -9.91 12.53 7.05
CA ASN A 337 -9.78 13.81 6.36
C ASN A 337 -9.05 14.84 7.23
N GLN A 338 -9.26 14.82 8.54
CA GLN A 338 -8.58 15.72 9.48
C GLN A 338 -7.06 15.50 9.48
N ALA A 339 -6.60 14.24 9.58
CA ALA A 339 -5.18 13.96 9.58
C ALA A 339 -4.52 14.25 8.23
N LEU A 340 -5.18 13.89 7.12
CA LEU A 340 -4.68 14.21 5.78
C LEU A 340 -4.63 15.71 5.51
N HIS A 341 -5.54 16.50 6.09
CA HIS A 341 -5.49 17.96 5.99
C HIS A 341 -4.20 18.52 6.61
N TRP A 342 -3.86 18.13 7.83
CA TRP A 342 -2.63 18.60 8.48
C TRP A 342 -1.36 18.10 7.79
N MET A 343 -1.37 16.87 7.26
CA MET A 343 -0.27 16.38 6.42
C MET A 343 -0.14 17.17 5.11
N ALA A 344 -1.25 17.59 4.49
CA ALA A 344 -1.22 18.42 3.29
C ALA A 344 -0.70 19.84 3.57
N VAL A 345 -1.09 20.45 4.70
CA VAL A 345 -0.54 21.74 5.16
C VAL A 345 0.97 21.62 5.37
N ALA A 346 1.40 20.61 6.13
CA ALA A 346 2.82 20.34 6.35
C ALA A 346 3.59 20.07 5.05
N HIS A 347 2.97 19.40 4.07
CA HIS A 347 3.58 19.18 2.75
C HIS A 347 3.82 20.50 2.03
N ALA A 348 2.82 21.38 1.97
CA ALA A 348 2.92 22.66 1.30
C ALA A 348 3.99 23.56 1.94
N GLU A 349 4.03 23.63 3.27
CA GLU A 349 5.05 24.40 3.99
C GLU A 349 6.47 23.82 3.79
N ALA A 350 6.61 22.49 3.82
CA ALA A 350 7.89 21.84 3.58
C ALA A 350 8.37 22.03 2.14
N TYR A 351 7.47 21.98 1.16
CA TYR A 351 7.78 22.26 -0.25
C TYR A 351 8.36 23.67 -0.41
N ASP A 352 7.70 24.68 0.15
CA ASP A 352 8.15 26.07 0.07
C ASP A 352 9.50 26.26 0.76
N TYR A 353 9.72 25.61 1.91
CA TYR A 353 10.97 25.68 2.65
C TYR A 353 12.15 25.05 1.91
N VAL A 354 11.97 23.84 1.35
CA VAL A 354 13.00 23.14 0.58
C VAL A 354 13.45 23.99 -0.61
N HIS A 355 12.50 24.64 -1.28
CA HIS A 355 12.80 25.54 -2.39
C HIS A 355 13.52 26.83 -1.95
N SER A 356 13.17 27.40 -0.79
CA SER A 356 13.82 28.61 -0.30
C SER A 356 15.27 28.38 0.17
N GLU A 357 15.57 27.20 0.70
CA GLU A 357 16.90 26.86 1.25
C GLU A 357 17.85 26.21 0.25
N SER A 358 17.46 26.06 -1.02
CA SER A 358 18.35 25.44 -2.01
C SER A 358 19.64 26.24 -2.20
N LYS A 359 20.73 25.68 -1.68
CA LYS A 359 22.10 26.19 -1.85
C LYS A 359 22.78 25.64 -3.10
N ASN A 360 22.15 24.68 -3.79
CA ASN A 360 22.68 24.05 -4.99
C ASN A 360 22.35 24.87 -6.25
N ALA A 361 23.25 24.82 -7.24
CA ALA A 361 23.03 25.44 -8.54
C ALA A 361 21.88 24.79 -9.33
N MET A 362 21.50 23.56 -8.96
CA MET A 362 20.36 22.83 -9.50
C MET A 362 19.19 22.94 -8.51
N MET A 363 18.01 23.31 -9.01
CA MET A 363 16.80 23.44 -8.19
C MET A 363 16.41 22.07 -7.60
N PRO A 364 16.00 22.02 -6.32
CA PRO A 364 15.60 20.77 -5.68
C PRO A 364 14.31 20.27 -6.35
N ILE A 365 14.18 18.95 -6.49
CA ILE A 365 12.97 18.33 -7.05
C ILE A 365 12.18 17.73 -5.89
N VAL A 366 10.99 18.28 -5.62
CA VAL A 366 10.16 17.91 -4.46
C VAL A 366 8.86 17.23 -4.88
N GLY A 367 8.53 16.13 -4.21
CA GLY A 367 7.33 15.36 -4.50
C GLY A 367 6.78 14.60 -3.30
N VAL A 368 5.87 13.69 -3.61
CA VAL A 368 5.20 12.77 -2.68
C VAL A 368 5.26 11.35 -3.25
N SER A 369 5.38 10.33 -2.40
CA SER A 369 5.21 8.93 -2.81
C SER A 369 3.80 8.48 -2.46
N HIS A 370 2.94 8.30 -3.47
CA HIS A 370 1.51 8.02 -3.27
C HIS A 370 1.15 6.60 -3.68
N HIS A 371 0.67 5.82 -2.70
CA HIS A 371 0.14 4.47 -2.95
C HIS A 371 -1.11 4.49 -3.82
N VAL A 372 -1.12 3.60 -4.80
CA VAL A 372 -2.25 3.36 -5.69
C VAL A 372 -2.37 1.87 -5.96
N SER A 373 -3.61 1.37 -5.94
CA SER A 373 -3.91 0.00 -6.35
C SER A 373 -5.03 -0.01 -7.38
N PHE A 374 -5.06 -1.04 -8.23
CA PHE A 374 -6.18 -1.27 -9.11
C PHE A 374 -7.30 -1.99 -8.34
N THR A 375 -8.40 -1.31 -8.05
CA THR A 375 -9.52 -1.92 -7.32
C THR A 375 -10.62 -2.41 -8.27
N ARG A 376 -11.16 -3.61 -8.00
CA ARG A 376 -12.29 -4.18 -8.77
C ARG A 376 -13.35 -4.83 -7.87
N PRO A 377 -14.63 -4.84 -8.29
CA PRO A 377 -15.69 -5.45 -7.51
C PRO A 377 -15.62 -6.97 -7.58
N TYR A 378 -15.85 -7.64 -6.45
CA TYR A 378 -16.01 -9.08 -6.38
C TYR A 378 -17.36 -9.51 -6.98
N GLY A 379 -18.44 -8.88 -6.51
CA GLY A 379 -19.82 -9.16 -6.90
C GLY A 379 -20.54 -7.95 -7.48
N LEU A 380 -21.76 -8.20 -7.96
CA LEU A 380 -22.58 -7.21 -8.67
C LEU A 380 -22.86 -5.95 -7.83
N PHE A 381 -23.02 -6.12 -6.52
CA PHE A 381 -23.35 -5.06 -5.57
C PHE A 381 -22.14 -4.31 -5.03
N ASP A 382 -20.91 -4.73 -5.39
CA ASP A 382 -19.67 -4.17 -4.83
C ASP A 382 -19.14 -2.96 -5.62
N VAL A 383 -19.77 -2.60 -6.75
CA VAL A 383 -19.34 -1.46 -7.59
C VAL A 383 -19.39 -0.14 -6.81
N ALA A 384 -20.38 0.03 -5.93
CA ALA A 384 -20.52 1.22 -5.10
C ALA A 384 -19.36 1.32 -4.09
N ALA A 385 -19.01 0.21 -3.42
CA ALA A 385 -17.89 0.16 -2.49
C ALA A 385 -16.56 0.50 -3.17
N VAL A 386 -16.30 -0.08 -4.36
CA VAL A 386 -15.12 0.26 -5.18
C VAL A 386 -15.10 1.73 -5.56
N THR A 387 -16.24 2.31 -5.91
CA THR A 387 -16.33 3.72 -6.30
C THR A 387 -16.04 4.64 -5.11
N ILE A 388 -16.58 4.33 -3.94
CA ILE A 388 -16.34 5.07 -2.70
C ILE A 388 -14.88 4.99 -2.29
N ALA A 389 -14.31 3.78 -2.22
CA ALA A 389 -12.91 3.56 -1.89
C ALA A 389 -11.98 4.39 -2.80
N ASN A 390 -12.17 4.28 -4.13
CA ASN A 390 -11.38 5.05 -5.09
C ASN A 390 -11.57 6.57 -4.97
N SER A 391 -12.76 7.03 -4.58
CA SER A 391 -13.01 8.47 -4.40
C SER A 391 -12.29 9.05 -3.19
N MET A 392 -11.95 8.21 -2.21
CA MET A 392 -11.23 8.61 -1.01
C MET A 392 -9.72 8.48 -1.19
N THR A 393 -9.25 7.42 -1.85
CA THR A 393 -7.82 7.05 -1.80
C THR A 393 -7.00 7.53 -2.99
N LEU A 394 -7.57 7.64 -4.21
CA LEU A 394 -6.75 7.86 -5.41
C LEU A 394 -6.30 9.29 -5.66
N PHE A 395 -7.14 10.27 -5.35
CA PHE A 395 -6.92 11.66 -5.79
C PHE A 395 -6.99 12.72 -4.70
N PRO A 396 -7.85 12.64 -3.67
CA PRO A 396 -8.07 13.76 -2.75
C PRO A 396 -6.81 14.37 -2.13
N PHE A 397 -5.85 13.52 -1.71
CA PHE A 397 -4.61 14.02 -1.14
C PHE A 397 -3.75 14.73 -2.18
N ILE A 398 -3.54 14.12 -3.36
CA ILE A 398 -2.76 14.76 -4.44
C ILE A 398 -3.41 16.05 -4.91
N ASP A 399 -4.74 16.07 -5.04
CA ASP A 399 -5.49 17.26 -5.41
C ASP A 399 -5.22 18.42 -4.44
N SER A 400 -5.09 18.12 -3.15
CA SER A 400 -4.85 19.13 -2.10
C SER A 400 -3.44 19.73 -2.09
N ILE A 401 -2.49 19.12 -2.79
CA ILE A 401 -1.08 19.54 -2.83
C ILE A 401 -0.54 19.73 -4.26
N CYS A 402 -1.40 19.63 -5.29
CA CYS A 402 -0.95 19.54 -6.68
C CYS A 402 -0.26 20.80 -7.22
N ASP A 403 -0.39 21.93 -6.53
CA ASP A 403 0.32 23.19 -6.77
C ASP A 403 1.68 23.27 -6.05
N LYS A 404 2.02 22.26 -5.24
CA LYS A 404 3.24 22.15 -4.41
C LYS A 404 3.96 20.82 -4.68
N LEU A 405 4.11 20.46 -5.96
CA LEU A 405 4.74 19.23 -6.44
C LEU A 405 5.51 19.49 -7.73
N ASP A 406 6.77 19.06 -7.78
CA ASP A 406 7.58 19.02 -9.01
C ASP A 406 7.49 17.66 -9.70
N PHE A 407 7.11 16.61 -8.96
CA PHE A 407 6.76 15.29 -9.49
C PHE A 407 5.70 14.59 -8.62
N ILE A 408 4.97 13.65 -9.23
CA ILE A 408 4.08 12.73 -8.50
C ILE A 408 4.75 11.35 -8.44
N GLY A 409 5.16 10.95 -7.23
CA GLY A 409 5.63 9.60 -6.96
C GLY A 409 4.46 8.62 -6.86
N ILE A 410 4.58 7.48 -7.53
CA ILE A 410 3.60 6.41 -7.57
C ILE A 410 4.17 5.16 -6.92
N ASN A 411 3.55 4.71 -5.84
CA ASN A 411 3.80 3.39 -5.25
C ASN A 411 2.71 2.43 -5.72
N TYR A 412 3.07 1.39 -6.48
CA TYR A 412 2.10 0.43 -7.03
C TYR A 412 2.57 -1.01 -6.82
N TYR A 413 1.71 -1.81 -6.21
CA TYR A 413 1.99 -3.22 -5.92
C TYR A 413 1.10 -4.20 -6.69
N GLY A 414 -0.10 -3.78 -7.12
CA GLY A 414 -1.02 -4.64 -7.85
C GLY A 414 -2.50 -4.25 -7.76
N GLN A 415 -3.35 -5.27 -7.77
CA GLN A 415 -4.80 -5.14 -7.67
C GLN A 415 -5.36 -5.60 -6.33
N GLU A 416 -6.52 -5.03 -6.00
CA GLU A 416 -7.34 -5.43 -4.87
C GLU A 416 -8.79 -5.71 -5.32
N VAL A 417 -9.41 -6.70 -4.71
CA VAL A 417 -10.78 -7.08 -5.01
C VAL A 417 -11.65 -6.78 -3.80
N ILE A 418 -12.68 -5.96 -3.98
CA ILE A 418 -13.56 -5.50 -2.90
C ILE A 418 -14.83 -6.33 -2.89
N SER A 419 -15.21 -6.86 -1.72
CA SER A 419 -16.47 -7.56 -1.48
C SER A 419 -17.14 -7.05 -0.21
N GLY A 420 -18.29 -6.38 -0.38
CA GLY A 420 -18.97 -5.67 0.70
C GLY A 420 -18.01 -4.68 1.39
N PRO A 421 -17.76 -4.85 2.70
CA PRO A 421 -16.94 -3.90 3.46
C PRO A 421 -15.43 -4.10 3.36
N GLY A 422 -14.97 -5.23 2.82
CA GLY A 422 -13.57 -5.63 2.95
C GLY A 422 -12.95 -6.09 1.64
N LEU A 423 -11.67 -6.45 1.75
CA LEU A 423 -10.92 -7.07 0.68
C LEU A 423 -11.27 -8.55 0.59
N LYS A 424 -11.22 -9.07 -0.63
CA LYS A 424 -11.55 -10.46 -0.92
C LYS A 424 -10.49 -11.10 -1.77
N HIS A 425 -10.03 -12.24 -1.30
CA HIS A 425 -9.18 -13.15 -2.01
C HIS A 425 -9.94 -13.85 -3.16
N VAL A 426 -9.30 -13.93 -4.33
CA VAL A 426 -9.83 -14.60 -5.53
C VAL A 426 -8.91 -15.77 -5.89
N GLU A 427 -9.42 -17.00 -5.79
CA GLU A 427 -8.63 -18.24 -5.97
C GLU A 427 -7.75 -18.27 -7.22
N ASN A 428 -8.27 -17.81 -8.36
CA ASN A 428 -7.59 -17.90 -9.66
C ASN A 428 -6.68 -16.69 -9.97
N ASP A 429 -6.54 -15.72 -9.07
CA ASP A 429 -5.56 -14.65 -9.23
C ASP A 429 -4.23 -15.07 -8.60
N GLU A 430 -3.14 -14.58 -9.20
CA GLU A 430 -1.81 -14.69 -8.60
C GLU A 430 -1.68 -13.62 -7.51
N TYR A 431 -1.24 -14.01 -6.32
CA TYR A 431 -1.04 -13.09 -5.18
C TYR A 431 0.40 -13.13 -4.69
N SER A 432 0.92 -11.99 -4.26
CA SER A 432 2.13 -11.93 -3.44
C SER A 432 1.91 -12.63 -2.10
N GLU A 433 3.00 -12.89 -1.37
CA GLU A 433 2.93 -13.46 -0.02
C GLU A 433 2.18 -12.55 0.96
N SER A 434 2.25 -11.23 0.75
CA SER A 434 1.53 -10.22 1.54
C SER A 434 0.06 -10.04 1.13
N GLY A 435 -0.44 -10.81 0.16
CA GLY A 435 -1.86 -10.78 -0.24
C GLY A 435 -2.23 -9.71 -1.27
N ARG A 436 -1.26 -9.12 -1.99
CA ARG A 436 -1.54 -8.19 -3.10
C ARG A 436 -1.68 -8.96 -4.41
N GLY A 437 -2.75 -8.75 -5.18
CA GLY A 437 -2.97 -9.45 -6.44
C GLY A 437 -2.06 -8.93 -7.54
N VAL A 438 -1.32 -9.78 -8.25
CA VAL A 438 -0.43 -9.37 -9.34
C VAL A 438 -1.27 -8.90 -10.53
N TYR A 439 -1.03 -7.67 -11.00
CA TYR A 439 -1.76 -7.07 -12.12
C TYR A 439 -1.02 -5.91 -12.80
N PRO A 440 -0.10 -6.17 -13.75
CA PRO A 440 0.68 -5.12 -14.41
C PRO A 440 -0.18 -4.17 -15.27
N ASP A 441 -1.25 -4.66 -15.89
CA ASP A 441 -2.23 -3.84 -16.63
C ASP A 441 -2.83 -2.70 -15.78
N GLY A 442 -2.92 -2.88 -14.47
CA GLY A 442 -3.43 -1.87 -13.56
C GLY A 442 -2.48 -0.67 -13.42
N LEU A 443 -1.17 -0.89 -13.40
CA LEU A 443 -0.16 0.18 -13.34
C LEU A 443 -0.29 1.10 -14.55
N PHE A 444 -0.32 0.52 -15.75
CA PHE A 444 -0.53 1.26 -17.00
C PHE A 444 -1.82 2.08 -16.99
N ARG A 445 -2.93 1.51 -16.51
CA ARG A 445 -4.20 2.24 -16.39
C ARG A 445 -4.14 3.39 -15.41
N ILE A 446 -3.48 3.19 -14.27
CA ILE A 446 -3.33 4.21 -13.25
C ILE A 446 -2.49 5.36 -13.78
N LEU A 447 -1.36 5.08 -14.45
CA LEU A 447 -0.53 6.10 -15.08
C LEU A 447 -1.30 6.93 -16.11
N LEU A 448 -2.06 6.29 -17.02
CA LEU A 448 -2.90 7.02 -17.96
C LEU A 448 -3.97 7.87 -17.27
N LYS A 449 -4.58 7.35 -16.20
CA LYS A 449 -5.64 8.05 -15.46
C LYS A 449 -5.10 9.27 -14.71
N PHE A 450 -3.92 9.16 -14.09
CA PHE A 450 -3.24 10.26 -13.42
C PHE A 450 -2.74 11.30 -14.42
N ASN A 451 -2.13 10.85 -15.52
CA ASN A 451 -1.67 11.73 -16.60
C ASN A 451 -2.83 12.56 -17.16
N GLU A 452 -3.99 11.95 -17.42
CA GLU A 452 -5.16 12.69 -17.90
C GLU A 452 -5.69 13.69 -16.86
N ARG A 453 -5.69 13.33 -15.57
CA ARG A 453 -6.15 14.22 -14.49
C ARG A 453 -5.25 15.45 -14.31
N TYR A 454 -3.94 15.27 -14.36
CA TYR A 454 -2.95 16.32 -14.07
C TYR A 454 -2.27 16.88 -15.32
N LYS A 455 -2.82 16.58 -16.50
CA LYS A 455 -2.26 16.97 -17.81
C LYS A 455 -1.95 18.46 -17.92
N SER A 456 -2.82 19.32 -17.37
CA SER A 456 -2.66 20.78 -17.41
C SER A 456 -1.50 21.29 -16.57
N LEU A 457 -1.08 20.53 -15.55
CA LEU A 457 0.03 20.89 -14.67
C LEU A 457 1.40 20.46 -15.25
N ASN A 458 1.40 19.55 -16.23
CA ASN A 458 2.60 19.01 -16.86
C ASN A 458 3.62 18.45 -15.84
N ILE A 459 3.12 17.89 -14.73
CA ILE A 459 3.94 17.30 -13.67
C ILE A 459 4.36 15.88 -14.10
N PRO A 460 5.66 15.55 -14.08
CA PRO A 460 6.15 14.20 -14.36
C PRO A 460 5.82 13.20 -13.23
N PHE A 461 5.89 11.92 -13.56
CA PHE A 461 5.73 10.80 -12.63
C PHE A 461 7.07 10.12 -12.35
N ILE A 462 7.23 9.59 -11.13
CA ILE A 462 8.30 8.66 -10.78
C ILE A 462 7.65 7.45 -10.13
N ILE A 463 8.02 6.22 -10.51
CA ILE A 463 7.59 5.04 -9.78
C ILE A 463 8.48 4.92 -8.55
N THR A 464 8.02 5.45 -7.43
CA THR A 464 8.81 5.58 -6.20
C THR A 464 8.92 4.29 -5.40
N GLU A 465 7.97 3.36 -5.61
CA GLU A 465 8.05 1.96 -5.19
C GLU A 465 7.26 1.06 -6.14
N ASN A 466 7.89 -0.05 -6.52
CA ASN A 466 7.21 -1.19 -7.13
C ASN A 466 7.98 -2.46 -6.77
N GLY A 467 7.27 -3.52 -6.40
CA GLY A 467 7.89 -4.75 -5.93
C GLY A 467 6.87 -5.82 -5.59
N VAL A 468 7.35 -7.01 -5.23
CA VAL A 468 6.49 -8.13 -4.85
C VAL A 468 7.15 -8.96 -3.76
N SER A 469 6.36 -9.35 -2.75
CA SER A 469 6.78 -10.34 -1.76
C SER A 469 6.70 -11.75 -2.35
N ASP A 470 7.83 -12.45 -2.33
CA ASP A 470 8.04 -13.76 -2.95
C ASP A 470 9.38 -14.39 -2.48
N GLU A 471 9.38 -15.19 -1.43
CA GLU A 471 10.55 -15.92 -0.93
C GLU A 471 11.14 -16.88 -1.98
N THR A 472 10.32 -17.41 -2.89
CA THR A 472 10.75 -18.38 -3.90
C THR A 472 11.48 -17.75 -5.08
N ASP A 473 11.29 -16.45 -5.30
CA ASP A 473 11.81 -15.67 -6.43
C ASP A 473 11.28 -16.08 -7.82
N LEU A 474 10.20 -16.89 -7.87
CA LEU A 474 9.57 -17.35 -9.11
C LEU A 474 8.58 -16.35 -9.69
N ILE A 475 7.88 -15.57 -8.87
CA ILE A 475 6.97 -14.50 -9.28
C ILE A 475 7.74 -13.20 -9.54
N ARG A 476 8.79 -12.93 -8.76
CA ARG A 476 9.51 -11.63 -8.79
C ARG A 476 10.11 -11.31 -10.15
N LYS A 477 10.75 -12.27 -10.82
CA LYS A 477 11.34 -12.06 -12.16
C LYS A 477 10.31 -11.63 -13.20
N PRO A 478 9.23 -12.40 -13.48
CA PRO A 478 8.21 -11.94 -14.42
C PRO A 478 7.50 -10.68 -13.91
N TYR A 479 7.36 -10.47 -12.58
CA TYR A 479 6.72 -9.27 -12.04
C TYR A 479 7.47 -8.01 -12.45
N ILE A 480 8.80 -7.98 -12.26
CA ILE A 480 9.66 -6.86 -12.64
C ILE A 480 9.50 -6.55 -14.13
N LEU A 481 9.61 -7.57 -14.99
CA LEU A 481 9.56 -7.39 -16.43
C LEU A 481 8.19 -6.85 -16.88
N GLU A 482 7.09 -7.45 -16.44
CA GLU A 482 5.75 -7.06 -16.90
C GLU A 482 5.31 -5.69 -16.37
N HIS A 483 5.74 -5.27 -15.17
CA HIS A 483 5.46 -3.91 -14.67
C HIS A 483 6.32 -2.85 -15.35
N LEU A 484 7.59 -3.16 -15.68
CA LEU A 484 8.41 -2.27 -16.51
C LEU A 484 7.84 -2.12 -17.92
N LEU A 485 7.34 -3.20 -18.53
CA LEU A 485 6.61 -3.11 -19.81
C LEU A 485 5.35 -2.25 -19.69
N ALA A 486 4.61 -2.33 -18.57
CA ALA A 486 3.46 -1.46 -18.33
C ALA A 486 3.84 0.03 -18.26
N ILE A 487 5.00 0.35 -17.65
CA ILE A 487 5.54 1.72 -17.60
C ILE A 487 5.99 2.17 -18.99
N TYR A 488 6.76 1.34 -19.70
CA TYR A 488 7.23 1.60 -21.05
C TYR A 488 6.06 1.89 -22.01
N ALA A 489 5.01 1.08 -21.94
CA ALA A 489 3.78 1.29 -22.70
C ALA A 489 3.09 2.64 -22.37
N ALA A 490 3.09 3.05 -21.10
CA ALA A 490 2.55 4.36 -20.71
C ALA A 490 3.38 5.51 -21.29
N ILE A 491 4.71 5.39 -21.29
CA ILE A 491 5.63 6.36 -21.90
C ILE A 491 5.37 6.47 -23.42
N LEU A 492 5.21 5.34 -24.12
CA LEU A 492 4.85 5.33 -25.55
C LEU A 492 3.50 6.01 -25.82
N MET A 493 2.61 6.08 -24.83
CA MET A 493 1.34 6.80 -24.91
C MET A 493 1.42 8.27 -24.48
N GLY A 494 2.63 8.79 -24.23
CA GLY A 494 2.88 10.19 -23.89
C GLY A 494 2.78 10.51 -22.41
N VAL A 495 2.79 9.50 -21.52
CA VAL A 495 2.90 9.75 -20.08
C VAL A 495 4.36 10.04 -19.73
N ARG A 496 4.63 11.18 -19.09
CA ARG A 496 5.99 11.56 -18.66
C ARG A 496 6.37 10.82 -17.39
N VAL A 497 7.08 9.69 -17.51
CA VAL A 497 7.64 8.93 -16.37
C VAL A 497 9.17 9.04 -16.40
N LEU A 498 9.77 9.59 -15.34
CA LEU A 498 11.21 9.88 -15.29
C LEU A 498 12.05 8.72 -14.75
N GLY A 499 11.48 7.83 -13.95
CA GLY A 499 12.25 6.73 -13.40
C GLY A 499 11.45 5.71 -12.62
N TYR A 500 12.16 4.64 -12.25
CA TYR A 500 11.63 3.48 -11.56
C TYR A 500 12.51 3.05 -10.41
N LEU A 501 11.92 2.93 -9.22
CA LEU A 501 12.57 2.42 -8.02
C LEU A 501 11.96 1.09 -7.57
N PHE A 502 12.78 0.04 -7.52
CA PHE A 502 12.34 -1.26 -7.01
C PHE A 502 12.32 -1.27 -5.48
N TRP A 503 11.22 -1.77 -4.90
CA TRP A 503 11.10 -2.10 -3.49
C TRP A 503 11.33 -3.61 -3.31
N THR A 504 12.45 -4.07 -2.75
CA THR A 504 13.54 -3.34 -2.07
C THR A 504 14.89 -4.01 -2.34
N THR A 505 15.99 -3.44 -1.83
CA THR A 505 17.34 -4.03 -1.96
C THR A 505 17.43 -5.38 -1.26
N SER A 506 17.18 -5.43 0.05
CA SER A 506 17.27 -6.64 0.87
C SER A 506 15.99 -6.90 1.65
N ASP A 507 15.70 -8.17 1.95
CA ASP A 507 14.56 -8.57 2.80
C ASP A 507 14.58 -7.79 4.11
N ASN A 508 13.48 -7.10 4.43
CA ASN A 508 13.41 -6.12 5.51
C ASN A 508 12.24 -6.37 6.45
N TRP A 509 11.95 -5.39 7.31
CA TRP A 509 10.83 -5.40 8.25
C TRP A 509 9.56 -4.90 7.55
N GLU A 510 8.60 -5.78 7.27
CA GLU A 510 7.34 -5.45 6.58
C GLU A 510 6.27 -5.03 7.60
N TRP A 511 6.54 -3.95 8.32
CA TRP A 511 5.56 -3.25 9.18
C TRP A 511 4.83 -4.17 10.16
N ALA A 512 3.49 -4.28 10.05
CA ALA A 512 2.67 -5.14 10.91
C ALA A 512 2.74 -6.64 10.53
N ASP A 513 3.28 -6.97 9.35
CA ASP A 513 3.49 -8.35 8.88
C ASP A 513 4.88 -8.91 9.30
N GLY A 514 5.70 -8.10 9.97
CA GLY A 514 7.00 -8.48 10.51
C GLY A 514 7.96 -8.96 9.43
N TYR A 515 8.64 -10.09 9.67
CA TYR A 515 9.59 -10.66 8.71
C TYR A 515 9.00 -11.77 7.84
N GLY A 516 7.67 -11.94 7.81
CA GLY A 516 7.04 -12.99 7.00
C GLY A 516 7.26 -12.75 5.50
N PRO A 517 6.54 -11.80 4.89
CA PRO A 517 6.67 -11.47 3.47
C PRO A 517 8.10 -11.06 3.08
N LYS A 518 8.62 -11.59 1.96
CA LYS A 518 10.00 -11.32 1.50
C LYS A 518 10.02 -10.44 0.26
N PHE A 519 10.30 -9.14 0.37
CA PHE A 519 10.30 -8.22 -0.78
C PHE A 519 11.66 -8.06 -1.48
N GLY A 520 12.77 -8.36 -0.82
CA GLY A 520 14.11 -8.00 -1.29
C GLY A 520 14.56 -8.74 -2.54
N LEU A 521 15.34 -8.06 -3.38
CA LEU A 521 16.17 -8.70 -4.41
C LEU A 521 17.27 -9.57 -3.76
N VAL A 522 17.65 -9.26 -2.53
CA VAL A 522 18.66 -9.95 -1.75
C VAL A 522 18.01 -10.54 -0.51
N SER A 523 18.15 -11.84 -0.28
CA SER A 523 17.67 -12.46 0.95
C SER A 523 18.63 -12.21 2.11
N VAL A 524 18.07 -12.17 3.33
CA VAL A 524 18.83 -11.90 4.56
C VAL A 524 18.77 -13.13 5.46
N ASP A 525 19.94 -13.73 5.70
CA ASP A 525 20.11 -14.86 6.60
C ASP A 525 20.25 -14.38 8.04
N ARG A 526 19.12 -14.31 8.73
CA ARG A 526 19.05 -13.78 10.09
C ARG A 526 19.68 -14.70 11.15
N ALA A 527 19.84 -15.98 10.84
CA ALA A 527 20.53 -16.92 11.73
C ALA A 527 22.06 -16.83 11.60
N ASN A 528 22.56 -16.24 10.52
CA ASN A 528 23.98 -16.16 10.21
C ASN A 528 24.44 -14.71 10.04
N ASN A 529 24.39 -13.93 11.12
CA ASN A 529 24.88 -12.55 11.17
C ASN A 529 24.34 -11.66 10.03
N LEU A 530 23.06 -11.81 9.70
CA LEU A 530 22.40 -11.05 8.64
C LEU A 530 23.12 -11.17 7.28
N ALA A 531 23.63 -12.34 6.93
CA ALA A 531 24.32 -12.55 5.65
C ALA A 531 23.39 -12.26 4.46
N ARG A 532 23.86 -11.47 3.50
CA ARG A 532 23.14 -11.10 2.28
C ARG A 532 23.37 -12.15 1.19
N LYS A 533 22.29 -12.63 0.57
CA LYS A 533 22.31 -13.63 -0.51
C LYS A 533 21.48 -13.15 -1.70
N PRO A 534 22.12 -12.63 -2.77
CA PRO A 534 21.40 -12.15 -3.95
C PRO A 534 20.55 -13.25 -4.59
N ARG A 535 19.28 -12.94 -4.91
CA ARG A 535 18.34 -13.86 -5.57
C ARG A 535 18.53 -13.82 -7.10
N PRO A 536 18.04 -14.81 -7.86
CA PRO A 536 18.03 -14.74 -9.34
C PRO A 536 17.48 -13.44 -9.92
N SER A 537 16.44 -12.85 -9.31
CA SER A 537 15.87 -11.56 -9.67
C SER A 537 16.83 -10.38 -9.51
N TYR A 538 17.76 -10.42 -8.56
CA TYR A 538 18.82 -9.41 -8.43
C TYR A 538 19.66 -9.30 -9.71
N TYR A 539 20.06 -10.45 -10.26
CA TYR A 539 20.86 -10.50 -11.49
C TYR A 539 20.04 -10.10 -12.71
N LEU A 540 18.76 -10.51 -12.79
CA LEU A 540 17.86 -10.05 -13.85
C LEU A 540 17.65 -8.54 -13.81
N PHE A 541 17.38 -7.98 -12.62
CA PHE A 541 17.24 -6.55 -12.41
C PHE A 541 18.51 -5.81 -12.81
N THR A 542 19.68 -6.27 -12.36
CA THR A 542 21.00 -5.74 -12.76
C THR A 542 21.17 -5.73 -14.28
N LYS A 543 20.81 -6.81 -14.97
CA LYS A 543 20.87 -6.87 -16.44
C LYS A 543 19.96 -5.84 -17.09
N VAL A 544 18.72 -5.70 -16.61
CA VAL A 544 17.76 -4.72 -17.15
C VAL A 544 18.26 -3.29 -16.94
N VAL A 545 18.73 -2.97 -15.73
CA VAL A 545 19.25 -1.64 -15.38
C VAL A 545 20.49 -1.28 -16.21
N THR A 546 21.48 -2.18 -16.27
CA THR A 546 22.75 -1.94 -16.97
C THR A 546 22.63 -1.91 -18.49
N THR A 547 21.60 -2.54 -19.07
CA THR A 547 21.34 -2.50 -20.52
C THR A 547 20.29 -1.49 -20.92
N GLY A 548 19.40 -1.10 -20.00
CA GLY A 548 18.17 -0.35 -20.28
C GLY A 548 17.14 -1.15 -21.07
N LYS A 549 17.28 -2.47 -21.18
CA LYS A 549 16.52 -3.31 -22.15
C LYS A 549 15.82 -4.48 -21.49
N ILE A 550 14.66 -4.84 -22.06
CA ILE A 550 13.96 -6.09 -21.79
C ILE A 550 13.96 -6.92 -23.07
N THR A 551 14.61 -8.07 -23.07
CA THR A 551 14.65 -8.95 -24.25
C THR A 551 13.51 -9.97 -24.25
N ARG A 552 13.16 -10.48 -25.44
CA ARG A 552 12.17 -11.57 -25.54
C ARG A 552 12.62 -12.83 -24.80
N GLN A 553 13.92 -13.12 -24.83
CA GLN A 553 14.50 -14.28 -24.15
C GLN A 553 14.33 -14.18 -22.63
N ASP A 554 14.62 -13.03 -22.04
CA ASP A 554 14.45 -12.80 -20.60
C ASP A 554 12.99 -12.96 -20.18
N ARG A 555 12.08 -12.32 -20.93
CA ARG A 555 10.63 -12.40 -20.69
C ARG A 555 10.11 -13.83 -20.79
N THR A 556 10.49 -14.56 -21.84
CA THR A 556 10.03 -15.94 -22.06
C THR A 556 10.60 -16.89 -21.01
N SER A 557 11.86 -16.72 -20.62
CA SER A 557 12.50 -17.60 -19.64
C SER A 557 11.90 -17.41 -18.25
N ALA A 558 11.74 -16.15 -17.81
CA ALA A 558 11.10 -15.83 -16.53
C ALA A 558 9.68 -16.41 -16.42
N TRP A 559 8.91 -16.35 -17.52
CA TRP A 559 7.57 -16.94 -17.55
C TRP A 559 7.57 -18.46 -17.61
N ARG A 560 8.46 -19.07 -18.39
CA ARG A 560 8.55 -20.52 -18.47
C ARG A 560 8.75 -21.13 -17.09
N GLU A 561 9.68 -20.58 -16.30
CA GLU A 561 9.96 -21.05 -14.94
C GLU A 561 8.74 -20.98 -14.01
N LEU A 562 8.00 -19.86 -14.04
CA LEU A 562 6.78 -19.71 -13.23
C LEU A 562 5.66 -20.67 -13.69
N GLN A 563 5.47 -20.84 -14.99
CA GLN A 563 4.48 -21.78 -15.53
C GLN A 563 4.83 -23.23 -15.18
N GLU A 564 6.11 -23.63 -15.27
CA GLU A 564 6.55 -24.95 -14.85
C GLU A 564 6.25 -25.21 -13.37
N ALA A 565 6.50 -24.23 -12.49
CA ALA A 565 6.16 -24.32 -11.08
C ALA A 565 4.64 -24.47 -10.84
N ALA A 566 3.82 -23.73 -11.58
CA ALA A 566 2.36 -23.83 -11.52
C ALA A 566 1.84 -25.19 -12.04
N ILE A 567 2.40 -25.71 -13.14
CA ILE A 567 2.07 -27.04 -13.69
C ILE A 567 2.43 -28.13 -12.68
N GLN A 568 3.58 -28.00 -12.03
CA GLN A 568 4.06 -28.91 -10.98
C GLN A 568 3.31 -28.73 -9.65
N LYS A 569 2.37 -27.78 -9.56
CA LYS A 569 1.61 -27.45 -8.34
C LYS A 569 2.51 -27.16 -7.14
N LYS A 570 3.67 -26.53 -7.38
CA LYS A 570 4.52 -26.05 -6.29
C LYS A 570 3.76 -25.05 -5.44
N THR A 571 4.04 -25.06 -4.14
CA THR A 571 3.48 -24.11 -3.19
C THR A 571 4.53 -23.06 -2.81
N ARG A 572 4.04 -21.98 -2.22
CA ARG A 572 4.82 -20.91 -1.61
C ARG A 572 4.15 -20.42 -0.33
N PRO A 573 4.89 -19.76 0.56
CA PRO A 573 4.33 -19.11 1.72
C PRO A 573 3.28 -18.04 1.37
N PHE A 574 2.30 -17.88 2.23
CA PHE A 574 1.30 -16.82 2.16
C PHE A 574 0.98 -16.33 3.57
N TYR A 575 1.20 -15.05 3.82
CA TYR A 575 1.20 -14.44 5.15
C TYR A 575 -0.02 -13.56 5.42
N ARG A 576 -1.07 -13.63 4.59
CA ARG A 576 -2.30 -12.84 4.81
C ARG A 576 -3.41 -13.71 5.37
N GLU A 577 -4.04 -13.26 6.45
CA GLU A 577 -5.18 -13.96 7.05
C GLU A 577 -6.42 -13.87 6.15
N VAL A 578 -7.10 -15.00 5.98
CA VAL A 578 -8.30 -15.12 5.15
C VAL A 578 -9.36 -15.95 5.87
N ASP A 579 -10.60 -15.47 5.94
CA ASP A 579 -11.70 -16.26 6.50
C ASP A 579 -12.14 -17.41 5.59
N LYS A 580 -13.01 -18.28 6.12
CA LYS A 580 -13.67 -19.37 5.37
C LYS A 580 -14.46 -18.92 4.13
N HIS A 581 -14.65 -17.63 3.91
CA HIS A 581 -15.38 -17.03 2.80
C HIS A 581 -14.47 -16.23 1.86
N GLY A 582 -13.15 -16.30 2.07
CA GLY A 582 -12.15 -15.62 1.25
C GLY A 582 -11.95 -14.14 1.59
N ARG A 583 -12.50 -13.60 2.68
CA ARG A 583 -12.28 -12.19 3.06
C ARG A 583 -10.90 -12.05 3.68
N MET A 584 -10.13 -11.08 3.20
CA MET A 584 -8.83 -10.74 3.76
C MET A 584 -9.00 -9.75 4.90
N TYR A 585 -8.31 -10.01 6.00
CA TYR A 585 -8.20 -9.06 7.10
C TYR A 585 -6.93 -8.22 6.98
N ALA A 586 -6.86 -7.10 7.70
CA ALA A 586 -5.65 -6.30 7.77
C ALA A 586 -4.48 -7.02 8.46
N GLY A 587 -4.76 -8.09 9.24
CA GLY A 587 -3.76 -8.86 9.97
C GLY A 587 -2.89 -9.76 9.07
N GLY A 588 -1.59 -9.79 9.38
CA GLY A 588 -0.67 -10.81 8.88
C GLY A 588 -0.79 -12.11 9.68
N LEU A 589 -0.24 -13.20 9.14
CA LEU A 589 -0.19 -14.50 9.81
C LEU A 589 1.16 -14.71 10.49
N ASP A 590 1.15 -15.21 11.72
CA ASP A 590 2.37 -15.65 12.40
C ASP A 590 3.02 -16.84 11.71
N ARG A 591 2.25 -17.80 11.20
CA ARG A 591 2.78 -18.89 10.38
C ARG A 591 2.15 -18.83 9.00
N PRO A 592 2.95 -18.94 7.93
CA PRO A 592 2.38 -18.87 6.58
C PRO A 592 1.49 -20.07 6.32
N ILE A 593 0.50 -19.88 5.45
CA ILE A 593 -0.19 -20.97 4.78
C ILE A 593 0.46 -21.22 3.43
N GLU A 594 0.56 -22.50 3.04
CA GLU A 594 1.12 -22.87 1.75
C GLU A 594 0.09 -22.67 0.64
N ARG A 595 0.46 -21.93 -0.40
CA ARG A 595 -0.39 -21.59 -1.54
C ARG A 595 0.25 -22.03 -2.85
N ALA A 596 -0.50 -22.72 -3.69
CA ALA A 596 -0.05 -23.08 -5.03
C ALA A 596 0.09 -21.86 -5.97
N PHE A 597 1.05 -21.92 -6.89
CA PHE A 597 1.11 -21.02 -8.05
C PHE A 597 -0.08 -21.24 -8.98
N VAL A 598 -0.55 -20.17 -9.65
CA VAL A 598 -1.69 -20.27 -10.56
C VAL A 598 -1.24 -20.28 -12.02
N LEU A 599 -1.93 -21.06 -12.86
CA LEU A 599 -1.64 -21.16 -14.31
C LEU A 599 -2.10 -19.93 -15.12
N ARG A 600 -2.42 -18.83 -14.44
CA ARG A 600 -3.00 -17.66 -15.08
C ARG A 600 -1.93 -16.86 -15.80
N ASP A 601 -2.17 -16.56 -17.08
CA ASP A 601 -1.35 -15.61 -17.82
C ASP A 601 -1.69 -14.19 -17.38
N TRP A 602 -0.78 -13.59 -16.62
CA TRP A 602 -0.85 -12.20 -16.19
C TRP A 602 0.17 -11.31 -16.89
N ARG A 603 0.78 -11.74 -18.01
CA ARG A 603 1.61 -10.87 -18.86
C ARG A 603 0.88 -9.58 -19.16
N PHE A 604 1.62 -8.48 -19.19
CA PHE A 604 1.11 -7.18 -19.58
C PHE A 604 0.44 -7.29 -20.97
N GLY A 605 -0.83 -6.89 -21.04
CA GLY A 605 -1.64 -6.98 -22.26
C GLY A 605 -2.33 -8.31 -22.50
N HIS A 606 -2.06 -9.35 -21.71
CA HIS A 606 -2.66 -10.68 -21.83
C HIS A 606 -3.61 -11.05 -20.70
N TYR A 607 -3.64 -10.27 -19.62
CA TYR A 607 -4.53 -10.57 -18.49
C TYR A 607 -6.01 -10.54 -18.89
N GLU A 608 -6.66 -11.70 -18.84
CA GLU A 608 -8.09 -11.81 -19.11
C GLU A 608 -8.91 -11.70 -17.81
N MET A 609 -9.66 -10.61 -17.68
CA MET A 609 -10.60 -10.42 -16.58
C MET A 609 -11.83 -11.31 -16.75
N GLU A 610 -11.93 -12.37 -15.95
CA GLU A 610 -13.08 -13.30 -15.97
C GLU A 610 -14.42 -12.60 -15.64
N GLY A 611 -14.40 -11.46 -14.95
CA GLY A 611 -15.57 -10.69 -14.51
C GLY A 611 -15.87 -10.86 -13.02
N LEU A 612 -17.14 -10.76 -12.63
CA LEU A 612 -17.59 -10.92 -11.24
C LEU A 612 -17.40 -12.35 -10.73
N GLN A 613 -16.94 -12.52 -9.50
CA GLN A 613 -16.61 -13.81 -8.90
C GLN A 613 -17.63 -14.28 -7.85
N ASP A 614 -18.73 -13.56 -7.66
CA ASP A 614 -19.81 -14.01 -6.80
C ASP A 614 -20.47 -15.31 -7.32
N PRO A 615 -21.02 -16.17 -6.42
CA PRO A 615 -21.54 -17.48 -6.80
C PRO A 615 -22.58 -17.45 -7.93
N LEU A 616 -23.47 -16.44 -7.94
CA LEU A 616 -24.49 -16.30 -8.96
C LEU A 616 -23.85 -15.96 -10.32
N SER A 617 -22.92 -15.00 -10.35
CA SER A 617 -22.18 -14.65 -11.55
C SER A 617 -21.35 -15.82 -12.08
N ARG A 618 -20.71 -16.60 -11.20
CA ARG A 618 -19.99 -17.83 -11.57
C ARG A 618 -20.93 -18.87 -12.19
N PHE A 619 -22.09 -19.10 -11.56
CA PHE A 619 -23.10 -20.03 -12.06
C PHE A 619 -23.63 -19.61 -13.43
N VAL A 620 -24.03 -18.34 -13.59
CA VAL A 620 -24.50 -17.81 -14.88
C VAL A 620 -23.44 -17.95 -15.95
N ARG A 621 -22.16 -17.64 -15.67
CA ARG A 621 -21.07 -17.87 -16.63
C ARG A 621 -20.89 -19.34 -16.98
N CYS A 622 -21.04 -20.25 -16.03
CA CYS A 622 -20.95 -21.68 -16.25
C CYS A 622 -22.07 -22.16 -17.20
N VAL A 623 -23.31 -21.73 -16.97
CA VAL A 623 -24.48 -22.08 -17.79
C VAL A 623 -24.43 -21.42 -19.18
N MET A 624 -23.94 -20.20 -19.26
CA MET A 624 -23.88 -19.42 -20.51
C MET A 624 -22.61 -19.71 -21.34
N ARG A 625 -21.64 -20.46 -20.81
CA ARG A 625 -20.48 -20.91 -21.60
C ARG A 625 -21.00 -21.93 -22.63
N PRO A 626 -20.86 -21.68 -23.95
CA PRO A 626 -21.14 -22.71 -24.93
C PRO A 626 -20.23 -23.92 -24.62
N PHE A 627 -20.80 -25.13 -24.66
CA PHE A 627 -20.03 -26.37 -24.55
C PHE A 627 -18.78 -26.27 -25.44
N PRO A 628 -17.57 -26.50 -24.93
CA PRO A 628 -16.36 -26.34 -25.72
C PRO A 628 -16.26 -27.45 -26.76
N CYS A 629 -16.78 -27.20 -27.96
CA CYS A 629 -16.28 -27.85 -29.17
C CYS A 629 -15.05 -27.08 -29.64
N LYS A 630 -13.89 -27.41 -29.06
CA LYS A 630 -12.57 -27.37 -29.69
C LYS A 630 -11.52 -27.87 -28.70
N LYS A 631 -10.90 -29.00 -29.03
CA LYS A 631 -9.60 -29.39 -28.47
C LYS A 631 -8.63 -28.23 -28.73
N ILE A 632 -7.98 -27.75 -27.68
CA ILE A 632 -6.82 -26.88 -27.79
C ILE A 632 -5.74 -27.73 -28.44
N HIS A 633 -5.35 -27.38 -29.68
CA HIS A 633 -4.10 -27.84 -30.26
C HIS A 633 -2.97 -27.17 -29.47
N TYR A 634 -2.16 -27.97 -28.81
CA TYR A 634 -0.84 -27.55 -28.36
C TYR A 634 -0.01 -27.23 -29.59
N ILE A 635 0.55 -26.02 -29.64
CA ILE A 635 1.62 -25.68 -30.58
C ILE A 635 2.90 -26.29 -29.98
N GLU A 636 3.15 -27.55 -30.32
CA GLU A 636 4.53 -28.03 -30.48
C GLU A 636 4.94 -27.58 -31.89
N ASP A 637 5.75 -26.54 -32.00
CA ASP A 637 6.62 -26.30 -33.15
C ASP A 637 7.63 -25.23 -32.76
N ASP A 638 8.80 -25.69 -32.31
CA ASP A 638 10.13 -25.16 -32.66
C ASP A 638 11.20 -26.09 -32.06
N ALA A 639 11.20 -27.34 -32.53
CA ALA A 639 12.37 -28.20 -32.42
C ALA A 639 13.30 -27.86 -33.59
N ILE A 640 14.25 -26.95 -33.36
CA ILE A 640 15.37 -26.73 -34.28
C ILE A 640 16.22 -28.01 -34.28
N SER A 641 16.09 -28.78 -35.36
CA SER A 641 16.93 -29.92 -35.68
C SER A 641 18.36 -29.45 -35.94
N TYR A 642 19.29 -29.77 -35.04
CA TYR A 642 20.71 -29.89 -35.40
C TYR A 642 20.95 -31.32 -35.87
N SER A 643 21.03 -31.52 -37.18
CA SER A 643 21.58 -32.75 -37.75
C SER A 643 23.09 -32.73 -37.58
N ILE A 644 23.61 -33.58 -36.71
CA ILE A 644 25.01 -33.99 -36.74
C ILE A 644 25.11 -35.07 -37.82
N SER A 645 25.76 -34.75 -38.94
CA SER A 645 26.27 -35.72 -39.89
C SER A 645 27.78 -35.82 -39.71
N SER A 646 28.22 -37.00 -39.24
CA SER A 646 29.55 -37.64 -39.39
C SER A 646 30.80 -36.79 -39.14
#